data_AF-A0A0F9PWA1-F1
#
_entry.id   AF-A0A0F9PWA1-F1
#
_cell.length_a   1.000
_cell.length_b   1.000
_cell.length_c   1.000
_cell.angle_alpha   90.00
_cell.angle_beta   90.00
_cell.angle_gamma   90.00
#
_symmetry.space_group_name_H-M   'P 1'
#
loop_
_entity.id
_entity.type
_entity.pdbx_description
1 polymer ?
#
loop_
_entity_poly.entity_id
_entity_poly.type
_entity_poly.pdbx_seq_one_letter_code
_entity_poly.pdbx_strand_id
1 'polypeptide(L)'
;MNKTKTAALQFADAGLPVLALHLPDGTDGCTCSTPDCEHPGKHPRADLCRHGVLDATTNADVISAWPDDINIGVALGEAAGGVMVFDVDHLQIAAQFLDPEFGLPDQTAVASSGRLGAHIWFRTTGPTKTFHLRASTGEKIGEVRGDGAYIVVPPSLAVTGRRYQWVGQPARVDVVRFHSTDDPRRYIEGLLADVGVTVGTGGVGGTAATPDKYRQMPLAAIDIPERIRTHSLMQRLRQQLAGHHAKPAGKSDPDRSKRLMGVGFAARDAAKEMHQSLTLEECAGIVKMAVIGWYGKYDEGRTDMDFQCWSIAWKAFDEIDVTETGIPTAAAGKPKYSADNYFWDEADGKVYKRVLRKDGSEDGLEICNFLPEIIEDIELDAGSDTDDGERVWRVRFTRPGSDVHELVLRVDDRTRKKGRLEAALAGSLLPSDFIVCARHAPEVREAMQALSNPERRKAFAVTGWMDDHTVYVLPGADGGISAQGVDELRRIDPDRLPTGAIVIRSELMLYGQGVRPPATPEELTASWEAFRTLISVAPPRVSVPIVLQVLAGPLASSGIGAVPPLVHVMGKTGILKTSFCLAALSLFGKFKNNAPTPWTSTTTFLTSFLHTAKDLTVLVDDYKRSVVKPTEFTAFIQNYADRTGRGRGNPDGTARVTQIARGLMLSTGEDKWEGEASVEARTIIVPLQGGDIDLERLSATQALVQRQELQLFGGAYLLWLAKHGKLLGDNALDDTCERWRLKLVKATGQGDGIHLRILSSYASLLAAGEVVVR
;
A
#
# COMPACT_ATOMS: atom_id res chain seq x y z
N MET A 1 -29.29 -17.70 -23.55
CA MET A 1 -27.88 -17.46 -23.94
C MET A 1 -27.28 -16.48 -22.94
N ASN A 2 -26.09 -16.75 -22.38
CA ASN A 2 -25.45 -15.84 -21.41
C ASN A 2 -25.18 -14.45 -22.05
N LYS A 3 -25.29 -13.38 -21.24
CA LYS A 3 -25.10 -11.98 -21.66
C LYS A 3 -23.71 -11.73 -22.25
N THR A 4 -22.64 -12.35 -21.73
CA THR A 4 -21.27 -12.19 -22.23
C THR A 4 -21.07 -12.88 -23.59
N LYS A 5 -21.58 -14.10 -23.75
CA LYS A 5 -21.54 -14.82 -25.02
C LYS A 5 -22.36 -14.12 -26.12
N THR A 6 -23.52 -13.58 -25.76
CA THR A 6 -24.33 -12.77 -26.68
C THR A 6 -23.58 -11.52 -27.12
N ALA A 7 -22.91 -10.83 -26.20
CA ALA A 7 -22.07 -9.68 -26.52
C ALA A 7 -20.87 -10.06 -27.41
N ALA A 8 -20.21 -11.19 -27.15
CA ALA A 8 -19.11 -11.67 -27.99
C ALA A 8 -19.52 -11.88 -29.45
N LEU A 9 -20.70 -12.48 -29.67
CA LEU A 9 -21.25 -12.63 -31.03
C LEU A 9 -21.57 -11.28 -31.68
N GLN A 10 -22.04 -10.30 -30.90
CA GLN A 10 -22.26 -8.94 -31.42
C GLN A 10 -20.95 -8.25 -31.82
N PHE A 11 -19.89 -8.38 -31.03
CA PHE A 11 -18.56 -7.87 -31.38
C PHE A 11 -17.99 -8.58 -32.63
N ALA A 12 -18.22 -9.88 -32.76
CA ALA A 12 -17.77 -10.64 -33.93
C ALA A 12 -18.53 -10.28 -35.21
N ASP A 13 -19.86 -10.13 -35.14
CA ASP A 13 -20.72 -9.65 -36.24
C ASP A 13 -20.32 -8.25 -36.71
N ALA A 14 -19.84 -7.45 -35.76
CA ALA A 14 -19.24 -6.14 -35.95
C ALA A 14 -17.82 -6.14 -36.57
N GLY A 15 -17.26 -7.32 -36.86
CA GLY A 15 -15.92 -7.46 -37.42
C GLY A 15 -14.78 -7.27 -36.40
N LEU A 16 -15.07 -7.28 -35.10
CA LEU A 16 -14.06 -7.17 -34.04
C LEU A 16 -13.70 -8.56 -33.51
N PRO A 17 -12.42 -9.00 -33.63
CA PRO A 17 -12.00 -10.30 -33.12
C PRO A 17 -12.08 -10.35 -31.60
N VAL A 18 -12.81 -11.34 -31.08
CA VAL A 18 -13.02 -11.56 -29.64
C VAL A 18 -12.21 -12.74 -29.14
N LEU A 19 -11.87 -12.72 -27.84
CA LEU A 19 -11.20 -13.83 -27.16
C LEU A 19 -11.86 -14.12 -25.81
N ALA A 20 -11.82 -15.40 -25.41
CA ALA A 20 -12.35 -15.85 -24.13
C ALA A 20 -11.33 -15.58 -23.01
N LEU A 21 -11.78 -14.92 -21.95
CA LEU A 21 -10.99 -14.59 -20.78
C LEU A 21 -11.52 -15.32 -19.55
N HIS A 22 -10.65 -15.51 -18.57
CA HIS A 22 -11.06 -16.04 -17.27
C HIS A 22 -12.00 -15.07 -16.55
N LEU A 23 -12.79 -15.58 -15.60
CA LEU A 23 -13.54 -14.79 -14.63
C LEU A 23 -12.77 -14.57 -13.33
N PRO A 24 -12.99 -13.45 -12.63
CA PRO A 24 -12.59 -13.30 -11.23
C PRO A 24 -13.49 -14.17 -10.33
N ASP A 25 -12.94 -14.75 -9.26
CA ASP A 25 -13.65 -15.67 -8.35
C ASP A 25 -14.17 -15.01 -7.05
N GLY A 26 -14.11 -13.67 -6.97
CA GLY A 26 -14.67 -12.88 -5.87
C GLY A 26 -13.76 -12.65 -4.66
N THR A 27 -12.49 -13.09 -4.70
CA THR A 27 -11.54 -12.88 -3.59
C THR A 27 -10.09 -12.60 -4.04
N ASP A 28 -9.92 -11.73 -5.04
CA ASP A 28 -8.67 -11.51 -5.80
C ASP A 28 -8.17 -12.72 -6.61
N GLY A 29 -8.90 -13.83 -6.62
CA GLY A 29 -8.59 -15.01 -7.39
C GLY A 29 -9.25 -15.02 -8.78
N CYS A 30 -8.89 -16.03 -9.55
CA CYS A 30 -9.22 -16.16 -10.96
C CYS A 30 -9.57 -17.62 -11.27
N THR A 31 -10.55 -17.84 -12.13
CA THR A 31 -10.94 -19.18 -12.63
C THR A 31 -9.80 -19.97 -13.31
N CYS A 32 -8.62 -19.35 -13.51
CA CYS A 32 -7.42 -20.04 -13.97
C CYS A 32 -6.77 -20.94 -12.91
N SER A 33 -7.21 -20.83 -11.64
CA SER A 33 -6.68 -21.61 -10.50
C SER A 33 -5.19 -21.42 -10.24
N THR A 34 -4.57 -20.38 -10.81
CA THR A 34 -3.19 -19.99 -10.50
C THR A 34 -3.18 -19.19 -9.19
N PRO A 35 -2.41 -19.63 -8.17
CA PRO A 35 -2.20 -18.84 -6.96
C PRO A 35 -1.62 -17.46 -7.31
N ASP A 36 -2.13 -16.40 -6.69
CA ASP A 36 -1.68 -15.01 -6.90
C ASP A 36 -1.71 -14.55 -8.38
N CYS A 37 -2.79 -14.85 -9.09
CA CYS A 37 -3.01 -14.39 -10.46
C CYS A 37 -2.80 -12.86 -10.59
N GLU A 38 -1.83 -12.43 -11.39
CA GLU A 38 -1.48 -11.01 -11.54
C GLU A 38 -2.62 -10.17 -12.15
N HIS A 39 -3.47 -10.78 -12.97
CA HIS A 39 -4.52 -10.11 -13.73
C HIS A 39 -5.88 -10.84 -13.67
N PRO A 40 -6.50 -10.97 -12.48
CA PRO A 40 -7.72 -11.76 -12.30
C PRO A 40 -8.85 -11.27 -13.20
N GLY A 41 -9.43 -12.18 -13.96
CA GLY A 41 -10.53 -11.87 -14.87
C GLY A 41 -10.13 -11.15 -16.17
N LYS A 42 -8.84 -10.85 -16.38
CA LYS A 42 -8.36 -10.06 -17.53
C LYS A 42 -7.42 -10.80 -18.47
N HIS A 43 -7.06 -12.06 -18.20
CA HIS A 43 -6.14 -12.83 -19.04
C HIS A 43 -6.84 -13.96 -19.81
N PRO A 44 -6.28 -14.41 -20.94
CA PRO A 44 -6.93 -15.37 -21.82
C PRO A 44 -7.05 -16.76 -21.18
N ARG A 45 -8.12 -17.46 -21.55
CA ARG A 45 -8.30 -18.88 -21.25
C ARG A 45 -7.46 -19.71 -22.19
N ALA A 46 -6.34 -20.26 -21.69
CA ALA A 46 -5.39 -21.01 -22.52
C ALA A 46 -5.98 -22.27 -23.17
N ASP A 47 -7.08 -22.81 -22.63
CA ASP A 47 -7.84 -23.93 -23.19
C ASP A 47 -8.69 -23.54 -24.40
N LEU A 48 -9.02 -22.25 -24.57
CA LEU A 48 -9.82 -21.73 -25.67
C LEU A 48 -9.01 -20.83 -26.63
N CYS A 49 -7.99 -20.15 -26.11
CA CYS A 49 -7.12 -19.20 -26.81
C CYS A 49 -5.66 -19.42 -26.36
N ARG A 50 -5.06 -20.53 -26.80
CA ARG A 50 -3.70 -20.98 -26.39
C ARG A 50 -2.61 -19.95 -26.66
N HIS A 51 -2.73 -19.19 -27.74
CA HIS A 51 -1.80 -18.11 -28.14
C HIS A 51 -2.31 -16.72 -27.73
N GLY A 52 -3.27 -16.66 -26.81
CA GLY A 52 -3.80 -15.42 -26.26
C GLY A 52 -4.50 -14.57 -27.33
N VAL A 53 -4.09 -13.30 -27.45
CA VAL A 53 -4.69 -12.34 -28.40
C VAL A 53 -4.58 -12.77 -29.86
N LEU A 54 -3.57 -13.58 -30.20
CA LEU A 54 -3.38 -14.08 -31.56
C LEU A 54 -4.46 -15.09 -31.98
N ASP A 55 -5.16 -15.70 -31.02
CA ASP A 55 -6.28 -16.62 -31.27
C ASP A 55 -7.64 -15.89 -31.23
N ALA A 56 -7.67 -14.56 -31.16
CA ALA A 56 -8.93 -13.81 -31.21
C ALA A 56 -9.66 -14.06 -32.55
N THR A 57 -10.98 -14.22 -32.49
CA THR A 57 -11.77 -14.73 -33.62
C THR A 57 -13.06 -13.96 -33.82
N THR A 58 -13.53 -13.89 -35.06
CA THR A 58 -14.88 -13.43 -35.44
C THR A 58 -15.79 -14.59 -35.85
N ASN A 59 -15.32 -15.84 -35.73
CA ASN A 59 -16.08 -17.02 -36.13
C ASN A 59 -17.20 -17.31 -35.11
N ALA A 60 -18.45 -17.11 -35.54
CA ALA A 60 -19.63 -17.31 -34.70
C ALA A 60 -19.78 -18.76 -34.18
N ASP A 61 -19.33 -19.77 -34.91
CA ASP A 61 -19.39 -21.18 -34.48
C ASP A 61 -18.42 -21.45 -33.32
N VAL A 62 -17.21 -20.88 -33.40
CA VAL A 62 -16.20 -20.97 -32.33
C VAL A 62 -16.70 -20.28 -31.06
N ILE A 63 -17.24 -19.07 -31.20
CA ILE A 63 -17.77 -18.28 -30.08
C ILE A 63 -19.01 -18.97 -29.47
N SER A 64 -19.85 -19.58 -30.31
CA SER A 64 -21.02 -20.33 -29.87
C SER A 64 -20.68 -21.61 -29.11
N ALA A 65 -19.45 -22.11 -29.22
CA ALA A 65 -18.96 -23.26 -28.45
C ALA A 65 -18.37 -22.86 -27.07
N TRP A 66 -18.17 -21.57 -26.79
CA TRP A 66 -17.61 -21.13 -25.52
C TRP A 66 -18.54 -21.41 -24.33
N PRO A 67 -17.97 -21.67 -23.13
CA PRO A 67 -18.75 -21.81 -21.91
C PRO A 67 -19.41 -20.48 -21.53
N ASP A 68 -20.50 -20.56 -20.77
CA ASP A 68 -21.31 -19.39 -20.42
C ASP A 68 -20.58 -18.48 -19.41
N ASP A 69 -19.74 -19.03 -18.55
CA ASP A 69 -19.03 -18.35 -17.46
C ASP A 69 -17.65 -17.82 -17.89
N ILE A 70 -17.65 -16.85 -18.81
CA ILE A 70 -16.42 -16.20 -19.28
C ILE A 70 -16.54 -14.68 -19.25
N ASN A 71 -15.37 -14.04 -19.07
CA ASN A 71 -15.18 -12.68 -19.56
C ASN A 71 -14.78 -12.71 -21.02
N ILE A 72 -14.95 -11.56 -21.67
CA ILE A 72 -14.67 -11.40 -23.09
C ILE A 72 -13.69 -10.25 -23.29
N GLY A 73 -12.70 -10.50 -24.14
CA GLY A 73 -11.78 -9.48 -24.62
C GLY A 73 -12.00 -9.20 -26.10
N VAL A 74 -11.55 -8.03 -26.56
CA VAL A 74 -11.51 -7.66 -27.98
C VAL A 74 -10.07 -7.31 -28.35
N ALA A 75 -9.53 -7.98 -29.38
CA ALA A 75 -8.24 -7.63 -29.96
C ALA A 75 -8.32 -6.29 -30.70
N LEU A 76 -7.24 -5.52 -30.68
CA LEU A 76 -7.18 -4.16 -31.20
C LEU A 76 -6.15 -4.03 -32.33
N GLY A 77 -6.12 -2.85 -32.97
CA GLY A 77 -5.20 -2.51 -34.04
C GLY A 77 -5.64 -3.02 -35.41
N GLU A 78 -4.69 -3.39 -36.25
CA GLU A 78 -4.95 -3.82 -37.64
C GLU A 78 -5.91 -5.02 -37.71
N ALA A 79 -5.77 -5.98 -36.78
CA ALA A 79 -6.64 -7.15 -36.69
C ALA A 79 -8.12 -6.80 -36.49
N ALA A 80 -8.41 -5.61 -35.96
CA ALA A 80 -9.74 -5.06 -35.73
C ALA A 80 -10.12 -3.96 -36.73
N GLY A 81 -9.44 -3.87 -37.88
CA GLY A 81 -9.69 -2.85 -38.89
C GLY A 81 -9.32 -1.44 -38.43
N GLY A 82 -8.22 -1.31 -37.66
CA GLY A 82 -7.69 -0.03 -37.16
C GLY A 82 -8.36 0.46 -35.88
N VAL A 83 -9.14 -0.38 -35.18
CA VAL A 83 -9.81 0.02 -33.94
C VAL A 83 -8.82 0.00 -32.77
N MET A 84 -8.72 1.12 -32.06
CA MET A 84 -7.87 1.31 -30.90
C MET A 84 -8.69 1.77 -29.69
N VAL A 85 -8.13 1.61 -28.50
CA VAL A 85 -8.77 2.05 -27.25
C VAL A 85 -7.79 2.85 -26.42
N PHE A 86 -8.19 4.03 -25.98
CA PHE A 86 -7.53 4.75 -24.92
C PHE A 86 -8.06 4.26 -23.56
N ASP A 87 -7.22 3.52 -22.84
CA ASP A 87 -7.45 2.95 -21.51
C ASP A 87 -6.97 3.95 -20.45
N VAL A 88 -7.92 4.69 -19.87
CA VAL A 88 -7.67 5.77 -18.91
C VAL A 88 -7.69 5.21 -17.49
N ASP A 89 -6.51 5.06 -16.89
CA ASP A 89 -6.33 4.62 -15.50
C ASP A 89 -6.53 5.78 -14.50
N HIS A 90 -6.35 7.03 -14.93
CA HIS A 90 -6.42 8.20 -14.07
C HIS A 90 -7.87 8.58 -13.74
N LEU A 91 -8.27 8.36 -12.48
CA LEU A 91 -9.68 8.40 -12.03
C LEU A 91 -10.39 9.74 -12.29
N GLN A 92 -9.72 10.89 -12.10
CA GLN A 92 -10.36 12.18 -12.32
C GLN A 92 -10.62 12.48 -13.80
N ILE A 93 -9.70 12.04 -14.67
CA ILE A 93 -9.82 12.21 -16.13
C ILE A 93 -10.88 11.24 -16.64
N ALA A 94 -10.84 9.99 -16.17
CA ALA A 94 -11.86 9.00 -16.46
C ALA A 94 -13.26 9.48 -16.03
N ALA A 95 -13.41 10.09 -14.84
CA ALA A 95 -14.68 10.61 -14.37
C ALA A 95 -15.26 11.68 -15.32
N GLN A 96 -14.43 12.59 -15.84
CA GLN A 96 -14.87 13.60 -16.81
C GLN A 96 -15.31 12.96 -18.15
N PHE A 97 -14.55 12.00 -18.67
CA PHE A 97 -14.92 11.31 -19.90
C PHE A 97 -16.14 10.38 -19.77
N LEU A 98 -16.44 9.92 -18.55
CA LEU A 98 -17.63 9.13 -18.23
C LEU A 98 -18.85 10.01 -17.93
N ASP A 99 -18.68 11.33 -17.74
CA ASP A 99 -19.76 12.26 -17.51
C ASP A 99 -20.57 12.46 -18.80
N PRO A 100 -21.88 12.15 -18.81
CA PRO A 100 -22.73 12.41 -19.97
C PRO A 100 -22.74 13.89 -20.39
N GLU A 101 -22.55 14.84 -19.46
CA GLU A 101 -22.54 16.28 -19.77
C GLU A 101 -21.31 16.70 -20.58
N PHE A 102 -20.22 15.93 -20.52
CA PHE A 102 -19.03 16.15 -21.37
C PHE A 102 -19.31 15.83 -22.85
N GLY A 103 -20.37 15.06 -23.16
CA GLY A 103 -20.83 14.79 -24.52
C GLY A 103 -19.96 13.82 -25.34
N LEU A 104 -18.91 13.23 -24.76
CA LEU A 104 -18.06 12.26 -25.45
C LEU A 104 -18.79 10.97 -25.88
N PRO A 105 -19.75 10.41 -25.10
CA PRO A 105 -20.56 9.27 -25.55
C PRO A 105 -21.40 9.51 -26.81
N ASP A 106 -21.65 10.78 -27.17
CA ASP A 106 -22.31 11.15 -28.42
C ASP A 106 -21.35 11.13 -29.61
N GLN A 107 -20.04 11.30 -29.34
CA GLN A 107 -18.98 11.38 -30.35
C GLN A 107 -18.33 10.02 -30.63
N THR A 108 -18.17 9.18 -29.61
CA THR A 108 -17.57 7.86 -29.76
C THR A 108 -18.03 6.90 -28.66
N ALA A 109 -17.76 5.60 -28.82
CA ALA A 109 -18.11 4.61 -27.81
C ALA A 109 -17.23 4.75 -26.56
N VAL A 110 -17.87 4.85 -25.39
CA VAL A 110 -17.21 4.97 -24.09
C VAL A 110 -17.72 3.88 -23.16
N ALA A 111 -16.81 3.16 -22.49
CA ALA A 111 -17.16 2.17 -21.48
C ALA A 111 -16.47 2.45 -20.14
N SER A 112 -17.18 2.21 -19.05
CA SER A 112 -16.61 2.22 -17.71
C SER A 112 -15.90 0.90 -17.41
N SER A 113 -14.71 1.00 -16.83
CA SER A 113 -13.93 -0.13 -16.35
C SER A 113 -14.34 -0.51 -14.92
N GLY A 114 -14.07 -1.75 -14.51
CA GLY A 114 -14.41 -2.20 -13.16
C GLY A 114 -13.70 -1.47 -12.02
N ARG A 115 -12.65 -0.69 -12.31
CA ARG A 115 -11.93 0.16 -11.34
C ARG A 115 -12.26 1.65 -11.48
N LEU A 116 -13.38 1.99 -12.14
CA LEU A 116 -13.79 3.38 -12.45
C LEU A 116 -12.89 4.11 -13.46
N GLY A 117 -12.08 3.38 -14.23
CA GLY A 117 -11.40 3.93 -15.40
C GLY A 117 -12.35 4.03 -16.61
N ALA A 118 -11.88 4.64 -17.69
CA ALA A 118 -12.65 4.81 -18.93
C ALA A 118 -11.94 4.13 -20.11
N HIS A 119 -12.70 3.44 -20.95
CA HIS A 119 -12.24 2.95 -22.26
C HIS A 119 -12.88 3.83 -23.33
N ILE A 120 -12.08 4.62 -24.04
CA ILE A 120 -12.53 5.47 -25.15
C ILE A 120 -12.10 4.80 -26.45
N TRP A 121 -13.07 4.40 -27.24
CA TRP A 121 -12.82 3.70 -28.49
C TRP A 121 -12.68 4.69 -29.63
N PHE A 122 -11.84 4.37 -30.61
CA PHE A 122 -11.72 5.13 -31.86
C PHE A 122 -11.12 4.24 -32.94
N ARG A 123 -11.20 4.66 -34.19
CA ARG A 123 -10.62 4.00 -35.35
C ARG A 123 -9.53 4.87 -35.95
N THR A 124 -8.44 4.25 -36.38
CA THR A 124 -7.35 4.95 -37.05
C THR A 124 -7.07 4.38 -38.45
N THR A 125 -6.71 5.26 -39.38
CA THR A 125 -6.05 4.90 -40.65
C THR A 125 -4.54 5.05 -40.59
N GLY A 126 -4.01 5.60 -39.50
CA GLY A 126 -2.58 5.76 -39.21
C GLY A 126 -1.99 4.64 -38.34
N PRO A 127 -0.87 4.90 -37.63
CA PRO A 127 -0.16 3.87 -36.87
C PRO A 127 -1.01 3.25 -35.75
N THR A 128 -1.03 1.92 -35.69
CA THR A 128 -1.81 1.13 -34.72
C THR A 128 -0.98 0.61 -33.55
N LYS A 129 0.26 1.09 -33.37
CA LYS A 129 1.12 0.65 -32.26
C LYS A 129 0.59 1.17 -30.92
N THR A 130 0.69 0.32 -29.90
CA THR A 130 0.41 0.68 -28.51
C THR A 130 1.42 1.71 -27.99
N PHE A 131 0.95 2.73 -27.28
CA PHE A 131 1.78 3.75 -26.63
C PHE A 131 1.20 4.23 -25.30
N HIS A 132 2.07 4.65 -24.38
CA HIS A 132 1.66 5.16 -23.07
C HIS A 132 1.55 6.69 -23.08
N LEU A 133 0.64 7.22 -22.28
CA LEU A 133 0.43 8.66 -22.14
C LEU A 133 0.74 9.13 -20.71
N ARG A 134 1.48 10.23 -20.65
CA ARG A 134 1.81 10.92 -19.41
C ARG A 134 1.46 12.39 -19.55
N ALA A 135 0.98 12.99 -18.46
CA ALA A 135 0.84 14.43 -18.38
C ALA A 135 2.22 15.09 -18.46
N SER A 136 2.26 16.38 -18.80
CA SER A 136 3.47 17.20 -18.73
C SER A 136 4.10 17.20 -17.33
N THR A 137 3.29 16.98 -16.29
CA THR A 137 3.69 16.77 -14.89
C THR A 137 4.34 15.41 -14.61
N GLY A 138 4.44 14.52 -15.61
CA GLY A 138 5.02 13.17 -15.50
C GLY A 138 4.07 12.08 -14.98
N GLU A 139 2.87 12.46 -14.53
CA GLU A 139 1.82 11.55 -14.07
C GLU A 139 1.35 10.61 -15.19
N LYS A 140 1.09 9.33 -14.86
CA LYS A 140 0.54 8.36 -15.81
C LYS A 140 -0.94 8.66 -16.01
N ILE A 141 -1.34 9.00 -17.23
CA ILE A 141 -2.75 9.23 -17.59
C ILE A 141 -3.42 7.89 -17.95
N GLY A 142 -2.75 7.12 -18.81
CA GLY A 142 -3.32 5.90 -19.39
C GLY A 142 -2.46 5.35 -20.51
N GLU A 143 -3.05 4.46 -21.29
CA GLU A 143 -2.39 3.78 -22.42
C GLU A 143 -3.33 3.69 -23.60
N VAL A 144 -2.83 3.99 -24.80
CA VAL A 144 -3.53 3.75 -26.05
C VAL A 144 -3.11 2.37 -26.56
N ARG A 145 -4.05 1.45 -26.60
CA ARG A 145 -3.84 0.04 -26.96
C ARG A 145 -4.25 -0.20 -28.41
N GLY A 146 -3.37 -0.85 -29.17
CA GLY A 146 -3.60 -1.28 -30.56
C GLY A 146 -2.99 -2.64 -30.82
N ASP A 147 -2.09 -2.75 -31.80
CA ASP A 147 -1.55 -4.04 -32.26
C ASP A 147 -0.95 -4.88 -31.12
N GLY A 148 -1.30 -6.16 -31.12
CA GLY A 148 -0.82 -7.13 -30.11
C GLY A 148 -1.43 -6.93 -28.72
N ALA A 149 -2.36 -5.98 -28.55
CA ALA A 149 -3.08 -5.75 -27.31
C ALA A 149 -4.58 -6.10 -27.45
N TYR A 150 -5.22 -6.32 -26.30
CA TYR A 150 -6.66 -6.43 -26.18
C TYR A 150 -7.12 -5.71 -24.92
N ILE A 151 -8.42 -5.47 -24.83
CA ILE A 151 -9.09 -4.91 -23.66
C ILE A 151 -10.27 -5.79 -23.26
N VAL A 152 -10.65 -5.74 -21.98
CA VAL A 152 -11.85 -6.40 -21.46
C VAL A 152 -13.08 -5.55 -21.76
N VAL A 153 -14.15 -6.15 -22.28
CA VAL A 153 -15.35 -5.42 -22.76
C VAL A 153 -16.62 -5.69 -21.95
N PRO A 154 -17.61 -4.77 -21.96
CA PRO A 154 -18.94 -5.03 -21.41
C PRO A 154 -19.58 -6.30 -21.99
N PRO A 155 -20.32 -7.12 -21.19
CA PRO A 155 -20.67 -6.95 -19.79
C PRO A 155 -19.79 -7.76 -18.82
N SER A 156 -18.50 -7.94 -19.15
CA SER A 156 -17.52 -8.70 -18.34
C SER A 156 -17.47 -8.25 -16.88
N LEU A 157 -17.11 -9.15 -15.97
CA LEU A 157 -16.99 -8.92 -14.54
C LEU A 157 -15.55 -8.58 -14.15
N ALA A 158 -15.35 -7.51 -13.38
CA ALA A 158 -14.05 -7.18 -12.81
C ALA A 158 -13.87 -7.77 -11.40
N VAL A 159 -12.62 -7.87 -10.96
CA VAL A 159 -12.26 -8.36 -9.61
C VAL A 159 -12.93 -7.58 -8.47
N THR A 160 -13.27 -6.31 -8.71
CA THR A 160 -14.01 -5.44 -7.79
C THR A 160 -15.49 -5.81 -7.63
N GLY A 161 -15.98 -6.81 -8.37
CA GLY A 161 -17.40 -7.19 -8.44
C GLY A 161 -18.24 -6.31 -9.37
N ARG A 162 -17.68 -5.22 -9.91
CA ARG A 162 -18.35 -4.35 -10.89
C ARG A 162 -18.27 -4.93 -12.29
N ARG A 163 -19.29 -4.67 -13.12
CA ARG A 163 -19.27 -5.05 -14.54
C ARG A 163 -18.78 -3.88 -15.39
N TYR A 164 -18.07 -4.21 -16.46
CA TYR A 164 -17.82 -3.25 -17.54
C TYR A 164 -19.16 -2.87 -18.17
N GLN A 165 -19.40 -1.59 -18.37
CA GLN A 165 -20.68 -1.07 -18.89
C GLN A 165 -20.45 0.04 -19.91
N TRP A 166 -21.29 0.10 -20.93
CA TRP A 166 -21.33 1.23 -21.86
C TRP A 166 -21.95 2.46 -21.19
N VAL A 167 -21.43 3.64 -21.49
CA VAL A 167 -21.99 4.94 -21.04
C VAL A 167 -22.81 5.53 -22.19
N GLY A 168 -24.00 6.06 -21.88
CA GLY A 168 -24.81 6.86 -22.82
C GLY A 168 -25.58 6.11 -23.92
N GLN A 169 -25.36 4.82 -24.18
CA GLN A 169 -26.05 4.07 -25.25
C GLN A 169 -26.71 2.75 -24.77
N PRO A 170 -27.79 2.27 -25.45
CA PRO A 170 -28.46 1.01 -25.10
C PRO A 170 -27.56 -0.22 -25.35
N ALA A 171 -27.94 -1.35 -24.75
CA ALA A 171 -27.16 -2.60 -24.61
C ALA A 171 -26.77 -3.38 -25.90
N ARG A 172 -26.68 -2.72 -27.06
CA ARG A 172 -26.22 -3.31 -28.33
C ARG A 172 -24.90 -2.67 -28.74
N VAL A 173 -23.91 -3.49 -29.08
CA VAL A 173 -22.61 -3.04 -29.59
C VAL A 173 -22.81 -2.43 -30.99
N ASP A 174 -22.95 -1.11 -31.07
CA ASP A 174 -23.00 -0.37 -32.34
C ASP A 174 -21.62 0.21 -32.68
N VAL A 175 -20.75 -0.67 -33.19
CA VAL A 175 -19.36 -0.39 -33.62
C VAL A 175 -19.24 0.55 -34.81
N VAL A 176 -20.36 1.03 -35.34
CA VAL A 176 -20.40 1.91 -36.52
C VAL A 176 -20.08 3.37 -36.13
N ARG A 177 -19.95 3.68 -34.83
CA ARG A 177 -19.73 5.05 -34.31
C ARG A 177 -18.37 5.31 -33.68
N PHE A 178 -17.31 4.60 -34.08
CA PHE A 178 -15.97 4.97 -33.63
C PHE A 178 -15.53 6.26 -34.33
N HIS A 179 -15.14 7.27 -33.55
CA HIS A 179 -14.46 8.43 -34.10
C HIS A 179 -13.27 7.97 -34.96
N SER A 180 -13.10 8.53 -36.14
CA SER A 180 -12.03 8.15 -37.08
C SER A 180 -10.95 9.21 -37.13
N THR A 181 -9.68 8.80 -37.01
CA THR A 181 -8.51 9.70 -37.08
C THR A 181 -7.43 9.10 -37.98
N ASP A 182 -6.53 9.91 -38.51
CA ASP A 182 -5.28 9.48 -39.15
C ASP A 182 -4.07 9.60 -38.22
N ASP A 183 -4.20 10.33 -37.12
CA ASP A 183 -3.19 10.50 -36.08
C ASP A 183 -3.81 10.20 -34.69
N PRO A 184 -3.63 8.96 -34.19
CA PRO A 184 -4.10 8.56 -32.86
C PRO A 184 -3.55 9.44 -31.75
N ARG A 185 -2.30 9.87 -31.84
CA ARG A 185 -1.66 10.64 -30.78
C ARG A 185 -2.28 12.02 -30.71
N ARG A 186 -2.42 12.69 -31.85
CA ARG A 186 -3.05 14.02 -31.92
C ARG A 186 -4.51 14.00 -31.48
N TYR A 187 -5.27 12.97 -31.86
CA TYR A 187 -6.65 12.81 -31.41
C TYR A 187 -6.75 12.74 -29.88
N ILE A 188 -5.93 11.89 -29.25
CA ILE A 188 -5.94 11.76 -27.79
C ILE A 188 -5.38 12.99 -27.07
N GLU A 189 -4.37 13.64 -27.64
CA GLU A 189 -3.88 14.94 -27.13
C GLU A 189 -4.97 16.01 -27.16
N GLY A 190 -5.82 16.03 -28.19
CA GLY A 190 -7.00 16.90 -28.26
C GLY A 190 -8.02 16.60 -27.17
N LEU A 191 -8.42 15.34 -27.01
CA LEU A 191 -9.35 14.93 -25.93
C LEU A 191 -8.84 15.29 -24.54
N LEU A 192 -7.53 15.13 -24.31
CA LEU A 192 -6.91 15.47 -23.04
C LEU A 192 -6.85 16.99 -22.82
N ALA A 193 -6.61 17.76 -23.89
CA ALA A 193 -6.66 19.21 -23.80
C ALA A 193 -8.05 19.74 -23.42
N ASP A 194 -9.13 19.13 -23.93
CA ASP A 194 -10.51 19.51 -23.60
C ASP A 194 -10.86 19.33 -22.12
N VAL A 195 -10.17 18.43 -21.42
CA VAL A 195 -10.28 18.23 -19.96
C VAL A 195 -9.17 18.93 -19.17
N GLY A 196 -8.46 19.86 -19.80
CA GLY A 196 -7.43 20.69 -19.17
C GLY A 196 -6.09 19.99 -18.95
N VAL A 197 -5.82 18.87 -19.63
CA VAL A 197 -4.60 18.07 -19.45
C VAL A 197 -3.67 18.23 -20.64
N THR A 198 -2.50 18.83 -20.40
CA THR A 198 -1.44 18.90 -21.42
C THR A 198 -0.55 17.66 -21.35
N VAL A 199 -0.47 16.93 -22.46
CA VAL A 199 0.38 15.73 -22.59
C VAL A 199 1.85 16.14 -22.66
N GLY A 200 2.69 15.48 -21.88
CA GLY A 200 4.13 15.69 -21.96
C GLY A 200 4.67 15.12 -23.27
N THR A 201 5.68 15.77 -23.86
CA THR A 201 6.46 15.19 -24.97
C THR A 201 7.30 14.03 -24.43
N GLY A 202 6.68 12.90 -24.13
CA GLY A 202 7.33 11.73 -23.57
C GLY A 202 6.69 10.45 -24.07
N GLY A 203 7.38 9.74 -24.97
CA GLY A 203 6.96 8.40 -25.36
C GLY A 203 7.55 7.78 -26.62
N VAL A 204 8.79 8.07 -27.03
CA VAL A 204 9.62 7.06 -27.69
C VAL A 204 10.89 6.98 -26.86
N GLY A 205 11.20 5.81 -26.32
CA GLY A 205 12.53 5.58 -25.77
C GLY A 205 13.54 5.77 -26.89
N GLY A 206 14.19 6.93 -26.92
CA GLY A 206 15.47 7.07 -27.60
C GLY A 206 16.52 6.38 -26.74
N THR A 207 16.65 5.06 -26.87
CA THR A 207 18.03 4.55 -26.98
C THR A 207 18.52 5.11 -28.31
N ALA A 208 19.64 5.82 -28.35
CA ALA A 208 20.23 6.23 -29.61
C ALA A 208 20.26 5.00 -30.53
N ALA A 209 19.66 5.12 -31.71
CA ALA A 209 19.69 4.04 -32.68
C ALA A 209 21.15 3.65 -32.91
N THR A 210 21.48 2.36 -32.77
CA THR A 210 22.85 1.88 -32.98
C THR A 210 23.33 2.41 -34.33
N PRO A 211 24.40 3.24 -34.37
CA PRO A 211 24.86 3.88 -35.60
C PRO A 211 25.01 2.87 -36.74
N ASP A 212 24.47 3.20 -37.92
CA ASP A 212 24.47 2.29 -39.08
C ASP A 212 25.89 1.85 -39.49
N LYS A 213 26.92 2.62 -39.14
CA LYS A 213 28.34 2.26 -39.34
C LYS A 213 28.68 0.87 -38.79
N TYR A 214 28.07 0.46 -37.67
CA TYR A 214 28.35 -0.84 -37.06
C TYR A 214 27.70 -2.02 -37.80
N ARG A 215 26.77 -1.79 -38.74
CA ARG A 215 26.09 -2.86 -39.49
C ARG A 215 27.04 -3.61 -40.43
N GLN A 216 28.13 -2.94 -40.83
CA GLN A 216 29.13 -3.49 -41.75
C GLN A 216 30.50 -3.68 -41.08
N MET A 217 30.64 -3.35 -39.78
CA MET A 217 31.91 -3.50 -39.06
C MET A 217 32.08 -4.92 -38.53
N PRO A 218 33.11 -5.65 -38.95
CA PRO A 218 33.41 -6.96 -38.39
C PRO A 218 33.83 -6.82 -36.91
N LEU A 219 33.42 -7.77 -36.08
CA LEU A 219 33.76 -7.77 -34.65
C LEU A 219 34.69 -8.94 -34.32
N ALA A 220 35.70 -8.78 -33.47
CA ALA A 220 36.47 -9.91 -32.96
C ALA A 220 35.84 -10.43 -31.67
N ALA A 221 35.89 -11.75 -31.43
CA ALA A 221 35.48 -12.31 -30.15
C ALA A 221 36.63 -12.16 -29.14
N ILE A 222 36.34 -11.56 -27.98
CA ILE A 222 37.33 -11.19 -26.96
C ILE A 222 36.98 -11.87 -25.63
N ASP A 223 37.92 -12.63 -25.05
CA ASP A 223 37.73 -13.19 -23.70
C ASP A 223 37.74 -12.07 -22.65
N ILE A 224 37.12 -12.28 -21.49
CA ILE A 224 36.98 -11.27 -20.44
C ILE A 224 38.38 -10.79 -20.01
N PRO A 225 38.76 -9.51 -20.21
CA PRO A 225 40.08 -9.02 -19.86
C PRO A 225 40.40 -9.23 -18.38
N GLU A 226 41.62 -9.64 -18.07
CA GLU A 226 42.05 -9.94 -16.70
C GLU A 226 41.80 -8.78 -15.73
N ARG A 227 41.96 -7.54 -16.20
CA ARG A 227 41.73 -6.30 -15.45
C ARG A 227 40.30 -6.10 -14.93
N ILE A 228 39.29 -6.75 -15.54
CA ILE A 228 37.89 -6.70 -15.08
C ILE A 228 37.38 -8.06 -14.58
N ARG A 229 38.24 -9.08 -14.57
CA ARG A 229 37.89 -10.48 -14.28
C ARG A 229 37.79 -10.71 -12.77
N THR A 230 36.65 -10.36 -12.17
CA THR A 230 36.38 -10.55 -10.74
C THR A 230 35.52 -11.78 -10.45
N HIS A 231 35.59 -12.29 -9.21
CA HIS A 231 34.72 -13.39 -8.78
C HIS A 231 33.22 -13.02 -8.85
N SER A 232 32.86 -11.77 -8.50
CA SER A 232 31.49 -11.26 -8.59
C SER A 232 31.00 -11.15 -10.04
N LEU A 233 31.85 -10.69 -10.96
CA LEU A 233 31.55 -10.71 -12.40
C LEU A 233 31.30 -12.14 -12.88
N MET A 234 32.20 -13.07 -12.56
CA MET A 234 32.06 -14.46 -12.99
C MET A 234 30.81 -15.13 -12.40
N GLN A 235 30.41 -14.77 -11.18
CA GLN A 235 29.17 -15.25 -10.57
C GLN A 235 27.92 -14.65 -11.22
N ARG A 236 27.90 -13.34 -11.50
CA ARG A 236 26.81 -12.68 -12.23
C ARG A 236 26.65 -13.26 -13.63
N LEU A 237 27.76 -13.46 -14.34
CA LEU A 237 27.74 -14.14 -15.63
C LEU A 237 27.18 -15.55 -15.47
N ARG A 238 27.72 -16.38 -14.56
CA ARG A 238 27.17 -17.73 -14.32
C ARG A 238 25.68 -17.73 -13.99
N GLN A 239 25.16 -16.75 -13.25
CA GLN A 239 23.73 -16.62 -12.94
C GLN A 239 22.90 -16.21 -14.16
N GLN A 240 23.35 -15.20 -14.92
CA GLN A 240 22.71 -14.77 -16.17
C GLN A 240 22.67 -15.89 -17.22
N LEU A 241 23.56 -16.86 -17.07
CA LEU A 241 23.80 -17.95 -18.00
C LEU A 241 23.40 -19.33 -17.45
N ALA A 242 22.91 -19.39 -16.21
CA ALA A 242 22.49 -20.64 -15.59
C ALA A 242 21.21 -21.14 -16.28
N GLY A 243 21.24 -22.41 -16.73
CA GLY A 243 20.06 -23.09 -17.31
C GLY A 243 20.17 -23.56 -18.76
N HIS A 244 21.32 -23.42 -19.43
CA HIS A 244 21.48 -23.76 -20.86
C HIS A 244 22.38 -24.97 -21.19
N HIS A 245 22.92 -25.69 -20.20
CA HIS A 245 23.70 -26.90 -20.48
C HIS A 245 22.89 -28.08 -21.08
N ALA A 246 21.60 -27.91 -21.41
CA ALA A 246 20.75 -28.99 -21.91
C ALA A 246 19.61 -28.54 -22.83
N LYS A 247 19.86 -27.72 -23.86
CA LYS A 247 18.86 -27.53 -24.95
C LYS A 247 19.27 -28.27 -26.23
N PRO A 248 18.42 -29.16 -26.78
CA PRO A 248 18.66 -29.79 -28.08
C PRO A 248 18.62 -28.77 -29.21
N ALA A 249 19.41 -29.01 -30.26
CA ALA A 249 19.48 -28.15 -31.44
C ALA A 249 18.09 -27.96 -32.11
N GLY A 250 17.67 -26.71 -32.32
CA GLY A 250 16.52 -26.38 -33.18
C GLY A 250 15.36 -25.55 -32.59
N LYS A 251 15.39 -25.16 -31.30
CA LYS A 251 14.37 -24.23 -30.74
C LYS A 251 14.90 -22.80 -30.60
N SER A 252 14.12 -21.81 -31.01
CA SER A 252 14.43 -20.39 -30.83
C SER A 252 14.36 -19.99 -29.36
N ASP A 253 15.26 -19.11 -28.96
CA ASP A 253 15.41 -18.68 -27.57
C ASP A 253 14.82 -17.26 -27.38
N PRO A 254 13.59 -17.13 -26.84
CA PRO A 254 12.86 -15.86 -26.84
C PRO A 254 13.50 -14.76 -25.97
N ASP A 255 14.32 -15.14 -24.99
CA ASP A 255 15.02 -14.20 -24.11
C ASP A 255 16.52 -14.07 -24.44
N ARG A 256 16.97 -14.57 -25.61
CA ARG A 256 18.37 -14.50 -26.07
C ARG A 256 18.92 -13.09 -25.98
N SER A 257 18.18 -12.11 -26.52
CA SER A 257 18.60 -10.71 -26.55
C SER A 257 18.71 -10.12 -25.15
N LYS A 258 17.82 -10.48 -24.21
CA LYS A 258 17.86 -9.99 -22.83
C LYS A 258 19.06 -10.53 -22.06
N ARG A 259 19.40 -11.81 -22.23
CA ARG A 259 20.57 -12.41 -21.57
C ARG A 259 21.90 -11.89 -22.10
N LEU A 260 22.03 -11.75 -23.43
CA LEU A 260 23.23 -11.17 -24.02
C LEU A 260 23.40 -9.70 -23.63
N MET A 261 22.30 -8.97 -23.47
CA MET A 261 22.31 -7.62 -22.90
C MET A 261 22.77 -7.63 -21.43
N GLY A 262 22.34 -8.61 -20.64
CA GLY A 262 22.85 -8.83 -19.28
C GLY A 262 24.36 -9.11 -19.21
N VAL A 263 24.94 -9.79 -20.20
CA VAL A 263 26.40 -9.99 -20.30
C VAL A 263 27.14 -8.67 -20.55
N GLY A 264 26.65 -7.86 -21.49
CA GLY A 264 27.23 -6.54 -21.78
C GLY A 264 27.19 -5.61 -20.57
N PHE A 265 26.06 -5.55 -19.87
CA PHE A 265 25.93 -4.77 -18.64
C PHE A 265 26.83 -5.29 -17.51
N ALA A 266 26.91 -6.60 -17.31
CA ALA A 266 27.77 -7.17 -16.28
C ALA A 266 29.26 -6.85 -16.51
N ALA A 267 29.74 -6.95 -17.76
CA ALA A 267 31.11 -6.60 -18.11
C ALA A 267 31.41 -5.10 -17.91
N ARG A 268 30.48 -4.23 -18.30
CA ARG A 268 30.54 -2.78 -18.06
C ARG A 268 30.58 -2.45 -16.56
N ASP A 269 29.66 -3.02 -15.79
CA ASP A 269 29.53 -2.75 -14.36
C ASP A 269 30.77 -3.24 -13.61
N ALA A 270 31.34 -4.38 -13.99
CA ALA A 270 32.62 -4.85 -13.45
C ALA A 270 33.80 -3.95 -13.82
N ALA A 271 33.85 -3.41 -15.04
CA ALA A 271 34.86 -2.42 -15.42
C ALA A 271 34.76 -1.15 -14.58
N LYS A 272 33.52 -0.68 -14.32
CA LYS A 272 33.23 0.47 -13.45
C LYS A 272 33.62 0.20 -12.00
N GLU A 273 33.28 -0.98 -11.47
CA GLU A 273 33.64 -1.43 -10.12
C GLU A 273 35.16 -1.51 -9.92
N MET A 274 35.89 -1.97 -10.94
CA MET A 274 37.36 -2.11 -10.91
C MET A 274 38.11 -0.83 -11.28
N HIS A 275 37.39 0.25 -11.61
CA HIS A 275 37.95 1.50 -12.13
C HIS A 275 38.86 1.29 -13.36
N GLN A 276 38.51 0.34 -14.24
CA GLN A 276 39.24 0.03 -15.46
C GLN A 276 38.44 0.45 -16.70
N SER A 277 39.13 0.80 -17.78
CA SER A 277 38.47 1.09 -19.06
C SER A 277 38.09 -0.20 -19.79
N LEU A 278 36.87 -0.23 -20.28
CA LEU A 278 36.39 -1.21 -21.25
C LEU A 278 35.96 -0.44 -22.49
N THR A 279 36.52 -0.74 -23.66
CA THR A 279 36.10 -0.09 -24.90
C THR A 279 34.77 -0.68 -25.40
N LEU A 280 34.08 0.04 -26.27
CA LEU A 280 32.86 -0.46 -26.92
C LEU A 280 33.15 -1.76 -27.68
N GLU A 281 34.30 -1.83 -28.35
CA GLU A 281 34.75 -3.02 -29.08
C GLU A 281 35.04 -4.20 -28.15
N GLU A 282 35.71 -3.98 -27.01
CA GLU A 282 35.96 -5.03 -26.03
C GLU A 282 34.66 -5.54 -25.41
N CYS A 283 33.71 -4.66 -25.11
CA CYS A 283 32.39 -5.05 -24.61
C CYS A 283 31.62 -5.88 -25.65
N ALA A 284 31.59 -5.43 -26.91
CA ALA A 284 30.98 -6.15 -28.00
C ALA A 284 31.66 -7.52 -28.21
N GLY A 285 32.98 -7.58 -28.13
CA GLY A 285 33.76 -8.80 -28.26
C GLY A 285 33.54 -9.81 -27.14
N ILE A 286 33.33 -9.36 -25.90
CA ILE A 286 32.94 -10.21 -24.77
C ILE A 286 31.54 -10.80 -24.98
N VAL A 287 30.58 -9.98 -25.42
CA VAL A 287 29.22 -10.44 -25.79
C VAL A 287 29.30 -11.44 -26.95
N LYS A 288 30.20 -11.23 -27.90
CA LYS A 288 30.45 -12.17 -29.00
C LYS A 288 31.05 -13.48 -28.52
N MET A 289 32.05 -13.49 -27.62
CA MET A 289 32.58 -14.73 -27.03
C MET A 289 31.51 -15.53 -26.31
N ALA A 290 30.62 -14.84 -25.60
CA ALA A 290 29.42 -15.39 -25.01
C ALA A 290 28.51 -16.07 -26.06
N VAL A 291 28.26 -15.42 -27.20
CA VAL A 291 27.48 -16.01 -28.30
C VAL A 291 28.15 -17.27 -28.86
N ILE A 292 29.46 -17.22 -29.13
CA ILE A 292 30.23 -18.32 -29.71
C ILE A 292 30.28 -19.52 -28.75
N GLY A 293 30.64 -19.28 -27.49
CA GLY A 293 30.80 -20.33 -26.48
C GLY A 293 29.50 -21.05 -26.11
N TRP A 294 28.33 -20.41 -26.29
CA TRP A 294 27.05 -20.96 -25.84
C TRP A 294 26.09 -21.39 -26.95
N TYR A 295 26.15 -20.81 -28.14
CA TYR A 295 25.23 -21.16 -29.23
C TYR A 295 25.86 -22.00 -30.35
N GLY A 296 27.17 -22.27 -30.30
CA GLY A 296 27.87 -23.31 -31.08
C GLY A 296 27.80 -23.18 -32.61
N LYS A 297 27.22 -22.10 -33.14
CA LYS A 297 27.11 -21.81 -34.57
C LYS A 297 27.48 -20.35 -34.79
N TYR A 298 28.77 -20.10 -34.85
CA TYR A 298 29.28 -18.85 -35.37
C TYR A 298 29.73 -19.10 -36.81
N ASP A 299 28.96 -18.60 -37.77
CA ASP A 299 29.36 -18.55 -39.18
C ASP A 299 30.17 -17.26 -39.34
N GLU A 300 31.50 -17.38 -39.44
CA GLU A 300 32.39 -16.25 -39.67
C GLU A 300 31.93 -15.49 -40.94
N GLY A 301 31.49 -14.24 -40.76
CA GLY A 301 31.05 -13.37 -41.87
C GLY A 301 29.57 -12.97 -41.89
N ARG A 302 28.72 -13.42 -40.95
CA ARG A 302 27.35 -12.87 -40.81
C ARG A 302 27.34 -11.51 -40.13
N THR A 303 27.33 -10.45 -40.93
CA THR A 303 27.26 -9.04 -40.50
C THR A 303 26.07 -8.70 -39.59
N ASP A 304 24.92 -9.36 -39.77
CA ASP A 304 23.72 -9.13 -38.94
C ASP A 304 23.91 -9.52 -37.46
N MET A 305 24.77 -10.50 -37.17
CA MET A 305 24.99 -10.97 -35.80
C MET A 305 26.09 -10.18 -35.08
N ASP A 306 27.09 -9.71 -35.83
CA ASP A 306 28.07 -8.75 -35.33
C ASP A 306 27.40 -7.40 -35.02
N PHE A 307 26.47 -6.96 -35.89
CA PHE A 307 25.64 -5.80 -35.61
C PHE A 307 24.80 -5.95 -34.34
N GLN A 308 24.27 -7.15 -34.04
CA GLN A 308 23.57 -7.39 -32.78
C GLN A 308 24.48 -7.26 -31.56
N CYS A 309 25.73 -7.74 -31.64
CA CYS A 309 26.70 -7.61 -30.55
C CYS A 309 27.12 -6.15 -30.36
N TRP A 310 27.40 -5.44 -31.45
CA TRP A 310 27.65 -3.99 -31.43
C TRP A 310 26.44 -3.21 -30.89
N SER A 311 25.22 -3.58 -31.25
CA SER A 311 24.00 -2.93 -30.77
C SER A 311 23.81 -3.11 -29.26
N ILE A 312 24.12 -4.31 -28.75
CA ILE A 312 24.07 -4.60 -27.32
C ILE A 312 25.14 -3.80 -26.56
N ALA A 313 26.38 -3.78 -27.07
CA ALA A 313 27.45 -3.01 -26.47
C ALA A 313 27.17 -1.50 -26.52
N TRP A 314 26.62 -1.01 -27.63
CA TRP A 314 26.22 0.39 -27.81
C TRP A 314 25.18 0.78 -26.77
N LYS A 315 24.13 -0.02 -26.60
CA LYS A 315 23.11 0.19 -25.57
C LYS A 315 23.66 0.12 -24.15
N ALA A 316 24.71 -0.66 -23.91
CA ALA A 316 25.40 -0.66 -22.63
C ALA A 316 26.18 0.64 -22.35
N PHE A 317 26.64 1.33 -23.40
CA PHE A 317 27.44 2.56 -23.32
C PHE A 317 26.58 3.85 -23.44
N ASP A 318 25.46 3.82 -24.16
CA ASP A 318 24.57 4.96 -24.48
C ASP A 318 23.77 5.51 -23.27
N GLU A 319 23.78 4.81 -22.12
CA GLU A 319 23.22 5.35 -20.86
C GLU A 319 24.13 6.42 -20.20
N ILE A 320 25.25 6.76 -20.82
CA ILE A 320 26.15 7.84 -20.39
C ILE A 320 26.64 8.56 -21.65
N ASP A 321 26.57 9.89 -21.65
CA ASP A 321 27.10 10.76 -22.69
C ASP A 321 28.65 10.63 -22.76
N VAL A 322 29.17 9.62 -23.45
CA VAL A 322 30.62 9.33 -23.58
C VAL A 322 30.99 9.31 -25.05
N THR A 323 31.78 10.29 -25.49
CA THR A 323 32.42 10.29 -26.80
C THR A 323 33.36 9.09 -26.95
N GLU A 324 33.47 8.53 -28.17
CA GLU A 324 34.20 7.30 -28.58
C GLU A 324 35.70 7.18 -28.17
N THR A 325 36.23 8.08 -27.35
CA THR A 325 37.57 7.99 -26.73
C THR A 325 37.47 8.37 -25.24
N GLY A 326 37.70 7.40 -24.35
CA GLY A 326 37.66 7.57 -22.88
C GLY A 326 38.56 8.71 -22.37
N ILE A 327 38.34 9.31 -21.19
CA ILE A 327 38.40 8.71 -19.84
C ILE A 327 37.60 9.59 -18.84
N PRO A 328 36.74 9.05 -17.95
CA PRO A 328 36.45 9.69 -16.67
C PRO A 328 37.55 9.31 -15.67
N THR A 329 38.26 10.32 -15.18
CA THR A 329 39.30 10.16 -14.18
C THR A 329 38.68 9.65 -12.87
N ALA A 330 39.28 8.62 -12.28
CA ALA A 330 38.97 8.17 -10.93
C ALA A 330 39.18 9.35 -9.95
N ALA A 331 38.14 9.69 -9.19
CA ALA A 331 38.33 10.40 -7.94
C ALA A 331 38.58 9.36 -6.85
N ALA A 332 39.81 9.39 -6.34
CA ALA A 332 40.25 8.67 -5.17
C ALA A 332 39.40 9.03 -3.93
N GLY A 333 39.24 8.04 -3.04
CA GLY A 333 38.98 8.23 -1.61
C GLY A 333 37.68 8.95 -1.25
N LYS A 334 36.68 8.22 -0.75
CA LYS A 334 35.56 8.82 -0.02
C LYS A 334 36.11 9.73 1.11
N PRO A 335 35.81 11.04 1.14
CA PRO A 335 36.02 11.80 2.35
C PRO A 335 35.01 11.32 3.41
N LYS A 336 35.45 11.28 4.66
CA LYS A 336 34.56 11.20 5.82
C LYS A 336 33.65 12.44 5.83
N TYR A 337 32.41 12.23 6.26
CA TYR A 337 31.40 13.25 6.53
C TYR A 337 31.99 14.48 7.26
N SER A 338 31.86 15.66 6.65
CA SER A 338 31.97 16.94 7.34
C SER A 338 30.83 17.85 6.83
N ALA A 339 30.33 18.73 7.69
CA ALA A 339 29.29 19.71 7.37
C ALA A 339 29.76 20.73 6.31
N ASP A 340 31.04 20.70 5.94
CA ASP A 340 31.68 21.70 5.07
C ASP A 340 31.49 21.43 3.57
N ASN A 341 30.74 20.40 3.16
CA ASN A 341 30.60 20.04 1.74
C ASN A 341 29.42 20.70 1.03
N TYR A 342 28.45 21.24 1.76
CA TYR A 342 27.26 21.86 1.20
C TYR A 342 27.09 23.27 1.75
N PHE A 343 26.52 24.18 0.98
CA PHE A 343 26.20 25.53 1.42
C PHE A 343 24.94 26.07 0.76
N TRP A 344 24.27 26.98 1.46
CA TRP A 344 23.15 27.77 0.96
C TRP A 344 23.67 29.13 0.53
N ASP A 345 23.28 29.59 -0.65
CA ASP A 345 23.52 30.95 -1.11
C ASP A 345 22.23 31.76 -0.96
N GLU A 346 22.24 32.70 0.00
CA GLU A 346 21.08 33.57 0.28
C GLU A 346 20.79 34.55 -0.87
N ALA A 347 21.77 34.88 -1.70
CA ALA A 347 21.62 35.89 -2.75
C ALA A 347 20.81 35.36 -3.94
N ASP A 348 20.96 34.08 -4.29
CA ASP A 348 20.23 33.44 -5.39
C ASP A 348 19.19 32.40 -4.93
N GLY A 349 19.19 32.05 -3.65
CA GLY A 349 18.22 31.13 -3.07
C GLY A 349 18.45 29.68 -3.45
N LYS A 350 19.71 29.23 -3.56
CA LYS A 350 20.04 27.87 -3.99
C LYS A 350 21.02 27.16 -3.06
N VAL A 351 20.94 25.83 -3.08
CA VAL A 351 21.88 24.95 -2.37
C VAL A 351 22.92 24.45 -3.35
N TYR A 352 24.17 24.51 -2.92
CA TYR A 352 25.33 24.08 -3.68
C TYR A 352 26.15 23.04 -2.92
N LYS A 353 26.79 22.15 -3.66
CA LYS A 353 27.87 21.27 -3.18
C LYS A 353 29.21 21.91 -3.53
N ARG A 354 30.10 22.01 -2.55
CA ARG A 354 31.48 22.47 -2.75
C ARG A 354 32.27 21.42 -3.55
N VAL A 355 32.93 21.87 -4.61
CA VAL A 355 33.80 21.05 -5.45
C VAL A 355 35.17 21.73 -5.53
N LEU A 356 36.19 21.07 -5.00
CA LEU A 356 37.58 21.54 -5.15
C LEU A 356 38.09 21.23 -6.55
N ARG A 357 38.53 22.26 -7.28
CA ARG A 357 39.20 22.11 -8.57
C ARG A 357 40.67 21.71 -8.38
N LYS A 358 41.26 21.15 -9.43
CA LYS A 358 42.67 20.69 -9.45
C LYS A 358 43.70 21.80 -9.21
N ASP A 359 43.31 23.05 -9.41
CA ASP A 359 44.13 24.26 -9.19
C ASP A 359 44.02 24.81 -7.75
N GLY A 360 43.22 24.17 -6.88
CA GLY A 360 42.98 24.60 -5.51
C GLY A 360 41.86 25.64 -5.36
N SER A 361 41.19 26.03 -6.44
CA SER A 361 39.99 26.89 -6.37
C SER A 361 38.74 26.09 -6.00
N GLU A 362 37.82 26.71 -5.25
CA GLU A 362 36.52 26.12 -4.91
C GLU A 362 35.46 26.53 -5.94
N ASP A 363 34.64 25.56 -6.34
CA ASP A 363 33.50 25.73 -7.24
C ASP A 363 32.21 25.21 -6.60
N GLY A 364 31.06 25.72 -7.05
CA GLY A 364 29.74 25.38 -6.50
C GLY A 364 28.91 24.61 -7.51
N LEU A 365 28.46 23.42 -7.14
CA LEU A 365 27.55 22.61 -7.96
C LEU A 365 26.13 22.70 -7.45
N GLU A 366 25.21 23.28 -8.24
CA GLU A 366 23.80 23.47 -7.85
C GLU A 366 23.09 22.13 -7.63
N ILE A 367 22.48 21.99 -6.46
CA ILE A 367 21.76 20.79 -6.02
C ILE A 367 20.25 21.01 -6.11
N CYS A 368 19.73 22.10 -5.53
CA CYS A 368 18.32 22.47 -5.57
C CYS A 368 18.11 23.97 -5.36
N ASN A 369 16.92 24.47 -5.72
CA ASN A 369 16.56 25.90 -5.65
C ASN A 369 15.71 26.27 -4.41
N PHE A 370 15.85 25.50 -3.35
CA PHE A 370 15.21 25.68 -2.06
C PHE A 370 16.16 25.15 -0.97
N LEU A 371 16.00 25.66 0.25
CA LEU A 371 16.74 25.23 1.43
C LEU A 371 15.96 24.11 2.15
N PRO A 372 16.47 22.87 2.17
CA PRO A 372 15.90 21.78 2.96
C PRO A 372 16.53 21.73 4.34
N GLU A 373 15.72 21.87 5.38
CA GLU A 373 16.17 21.88 6.78
C GLU A 373 15.45 20.82 7.61
N ILE A 374 16.20 19.98 8.30
CA ILE A 374 15.69 19.15 9.39
C ILE A 374 15.48 20.06 10.59
N ILE A 375 14.21 20.32 10.92
CA ILE A 375 13.86 21.17 12.05
C ILE A 375 13.70 20.36 13.34
N GLU A 376 13.21 19.11 13.24
CA GLU A 376 13.11 18.19 14.37
C GLU A 376 13.58 16.78 13.96
N ASP A 377 14.37 16.16 14.81
CA ASP A 377 14.76 14.75 14.75
C ASP A 377 13.95 14.00 15.82
N ILE A 378 12.94 13.28 15.36
CA ILE A 378 11.86 12.77 16.19
C ILE A 378 12.01 11.25 16.35
N GLU A 379 12.12 10.82 17.59
CA GLU A 379 12.00 9.42 17.98
C GLU A 379 10.51 9.11 18.24
N LEU A 380 9.94 8.20 17.46
CA LEU A 380 8.56 7.77 17.66
C LEU A 380 8.51 6.76 18.80
N ASP A 381 7.82 7.15 19.87
CA ASP A 381 7.49 6.28 20.97
C ASP A 381 6.38 5.31 20.53
N ALA A 382 6.77 4.05 20.37
CA ALA A 382 5.88 2.97 19.99
C ALA A 382 5.18 2.33 21.20
N GLY A 383 5.40 2.81 22.44
CA GLY A 383 4.78 2.29 23.66
C GLY A 383 5.28 0.90 24.07
N SER A 384 6.55 0.59 23.82
CA SER A 384 7.22 -0.63 24.29
C SER A 384 8.68 -0.32 24.64
N ASP A 385 9.22 -0.95 25.69
CA ASP A 385 10.65 -0.81 26.07
C ASP A 385 11.60 -1.61 25.16
N THR A 386 11.05 -2.44 24.26
CA THR A 386 11.81 -3.43 23.48
C THR A 386 11.91 -3.10 21.98
N ASP A 387 11.17 -2.11 21.48
CA ASP A 387 11.29 -1.67 20.09
C ASP A 387 12.29 -0.51 20.02
N ASP A 388 13.34 -0.66 19.20
CA ASP A 388 14.14 0.47 18.74
C ASP A 388 13.18 1.41 17.98
N GLY A 389 12.73 2.48 18.64
CA GLY A 389 11.68 3.37 18.13
C GLY A 389 11.94 3.84 16.70
N GLU A 390 10.88 3.92 15.89
CA GLU A 390 10.99 4.42 14.52
C GLU A 390 11.46 5.88 14.55
N ARG A 391 12.51 6.22 13.80
CA ARG A 391 13.00 7.60 13.70
C ARG A 391 12.45 8.30 12.48
N VAL A 392 11.99 9.54 12.67
CA VAL A 392 11.44 10.40 11.63
C VAL A 392 12.02 11.80 11.73
N TRP A 393 12.07 12.50 10.61
CA TRP A 393 12.51 13.88 10.52
C TRP A 393 11.35 14.76 10.14
N ARG A 394 11.11 15.83 10.90
CA ARG A 394 10.30 16.95 10.42
C ARG A 394 11.22 17.86 9.63
N VAL A 395 10.91 18.04 8.37
CA VAL A 395 11.72 18.76 7.40
C VAL A 395 10.95 19.96 6.89
N ARG A 396 11.61 21.11 6.87
CA ARG A 396 11.14 22.35 6.27
C ARG A 396 11.83 22.58 4.93
N PHE A 397 11.07 23.02 3.95
CA PHE A 397 11.54 23.43 2.64
C PHE A 397 11.22 24.91 2.45
N THR A 398 12.27 25.73 2.34
CA THR A 398 12.15 27.18 2.23
C THR A 398 12.67 27.63 0.86
N ARG A 399 11.87 28.39 0.12
CA ARG A 399 12.27 28.98 -1.16
C ARG A 399 12.01 30.48 -1.15
N PRO A 400 12.97 31.33 -1.56
CA PRO A 400 12.73 32.76 -1.62
C PRO A 400 11.55 33.11 -2.54
N GLY A 401 10.58 33.84 -2.00
CA GLY A 401 9.39 34.26 -2.75
C GLY A 401 8.27 33.23 -2.86
N SER A 402 8.40 32.05 -2.24
CA SER A 402 7.33 31.03 -2.13
C SER A 402 6.97 30.75 -0.66
N ASP A 403 5.84 30.07 -0.45
CA ASP A 403 5.43 29.62 0.88
C ASP A 403 6.38 28.53 1.44
N VAL A 404 6.44 28.45 2.76
CA VAL A 404 7.22 27.42 3.47
C VAL A 404 6.42 26.12 3.51
N HIS A 405 7.07 25.00 3.17
CA HIS A 405 6.46 23.67 3.21
C HIS A 405 7.13 22.79 4.26
N GLU A 406 6.35 22.07 5.07
CA GLU A 406 6.88 21.14 6.07
C GLU A 406 6.34 19.72 5.87
N LEU A 407 7.20 18.71 6.05
CA LEU A 407 6.87 17.29 5.89
C LEU A 407 7.53 16.43 6.98
N VAL A 408 6.90 15.32 7.36
CA VAL A 408 7.50 14.31 8.24
C VAL A 408 7.94 13.08 7.43
N LEU A 409 9.26 12.84 7.39
CA LEU A 409 9.94 11.83 6.59
C LEU A 409 10.51 10.71 7.47
N ARG A 410 10.40 9.45 7.03
CA ARG A 410 11.03 8.32 7.73
C ARG A 410 12.52 8.26 7.43
N VAL A 411 13.34 7.99 8.44
CA VAL A 411 14.80 7.95 8.28
C VAL A 411 15.26 6.76 7.42
N ASP A 412 14.62 5.60 7.55
CA ASP A 412 15.01 4.32 6.92
C ASP A 412 14.33 3.99 5.57
N ASP A 413 13.86 5.00 4.82
CA ASP A 413 13.07 4.83 3.59
C ASP A 413 13.81 4.17 2.39
N ARG A 414 14.99 3.56 2.61
CA ARG A 414 15.79 2.84 1.61
C ARG A 414 15.08 1.61 1.00
N THR A 415 13.98 1.14 1.58
CA THR A 415 13.37 -0.17 1.27
C THR A 415 12.12 -0.12 0.38
N ARG A 416 11.62 1.06 -0.02
CA ARG A 416 10.49 1.18 -0.97
C ARG A 416 10.95 1.75 -2.32
N LYS A 417 10.43 1.17 -3.42
CA LYS A 417 10.59 1.74 -4.77
C LYS A 417 9.98 3.15 -4.76
N LYS A 418 10.85 4.16 -4.80
CA LYS A 418 10.62 5.60 -4.52
C LYS A 418 10.24 5.85 -3.05
N GLY A 419 11.20 6.27 -2.22
CA GLY A 419 10.95 6.74 -0.87
C GLY A 419 10.20 8.08 -0.85
N ARG A 420 9.73 8.51 0.33
CA ARG A 420 8.88 9.71 0.47
C ARG A 420 9.63 11.00 0.17
N LEU A 421 10.93 11.04 0.49
CA LEU A 421 11.82 12.12 0.07
C LEU A 421 11.88 12.15 -1.46
N GLU A 422 12.12 11.03 -2.11
CA GLU A 422 12.16 10.93 -3.57
C GLU A 422 10.82 11.30 -4.22
N ALA A 423 9.69 11.05 -3.55
CA ALA A 423 8.37 11.52 -3.98
C ALA A 423 8.18 13.05 -3.82
N ALA A 424 8.68 13.63 -2.72
CA ALA A 424 8.69 15.08 -2.53
C ALA A 424 9.58 15.77 -3.56
N LEU A 425 10.79 15.26 -3.78
CA LEU A 425 11.76 15.77 -4.77
C LEU A 425 11.30 15.54 -6.22
N ALA A 426 10.46 14.51 -6.46
CA ALA A 426 9.81 14.29 -7.76
C ALA A 426 8.52 15.13 -7.94
N GLY A 427 8.24 16.09 -7.04
CA GLY A 427 7.14 17.04 -7.18
C GLY A 427 5.76 16.51 -6.79
N SER A 428 5.65 15.34 -6.15
CA SER A 428 4.36 14.79 -5.71
C SER A 428 3.89 15.33 -4.34
N LEU A 429 4.78 15.95 -3.56
CA LEU A 429 4.48 16.50 -2.22
C LEU A 429 4.90 17.96 -2.04
N LEU A 430 5.80 18.47 -2.88
CA LEU A 430 6.19 19.87 -2.94
C LEU A 430 5.68 20.49 -4.25
N PRO A 431 5.35 21.79 -4.29
CA PRO A 431 4.95 22.44 -5.52
C PRO A 431 6.06 22.38 -6.60
N SER A 432 5.68 22.45 -7.87
CA SER A 432 6.57 22.18 -9.02
C SER A 432 7.75 23.13 -9.15
N ASP A 433 7.74 24.23 -8.41
CA ASP A 433 8.75 25.27 -8.40
C ASP A 433 9.89 24.98 -7.40
N PHE A 434 9.76 23.94 -6.56
CA PHE A 434 10.82 23.32 -5.78
C PHE A 434 11.59 22.31 -6.65
N ILE A 435 12.62 22.80 -7.32
CA ILE A 435 13.39 22.10 -8.35
C ILE A 435 14.66 21.49 -7.74
N VAL A 436 14.88 20.23 -8.07
CA VAL A 436 16.09 19.48 -7.74
C VAL A 436 16.83 19.18 -9.03
N CYS A 437 18.14 19.38 -9.04
CA CYS A 437 18.97 18.97 -10.17
C CYS A 437 18.96 17.44 -10.29
N ALA A 438 18.39 16.90 -11.37
CA ALA A 438 18.10 15.46 -11.52
C ALA A 438 19.31 14.53 -11.29
N ARG A 439 20.51 15.00 -11.64
CA ARG A 439 21.80 14.31 -11.44
C ARG A 439 22.28 14.29 -9.97
N HIS A 440 21.70 15.13 -9.12
CA HIS A 440 22.09 15.33 -7.71
C HIS A 440 20.96 15.08 -6.70
N ALA A 441 19.84 14.50 -7.12
CA ALA A 441 18.71 14.22 -6.23
C ALA A 441 19.07 13.41 -4.96
N PRO A 442 19.96 12.40 -5.00
CA PRO A 442 20.41 11.71 -3.79
C PRO A 442 21.17 12.61 -2.80
N GLU A 443 21.83 13.67 -3.30
CA GLU A 443 22.63 14.60 -2.52
C GLU A 443 21.78 15.60 -1.73
N VAL A 444 20.50 15.78 -2.09
CA VAL A 444 19.57 16.63 -1.31
C VAL A 444 19.42 16.12 0.12
N ARG A 445 19.37 14.80 0.33
CA ARG A 445 19.31 14.21 1.68
C ARG A 445 20.57 14.55 2.48
N GLU A 446 21.74 14.48 1.84
CA GLU A 446 23.02 14.76 2.47
C GLU A 446 23.17 16.26 2.79
N ALA A 447 22.81 17.12 1.84
CA ALA A 447 22.79 18.56 2.01
C ALA A 447 21.86 18.95 3.17
N MET A 448 20.65 18.38 3.20
CA MET A 448 19.70 18.59 4.29
C MET A 448 20.28 18.17 5.65
N GLN A 449 20.95 17.02 5.75
CA GLN A 449 21.60 16.62 7.00
C GLN A 449 22.78 17.53 7.40
N ALA A 450 23.55 18.02 6.43
CA ALA A 450 24.73 18.86 6.66
C ALA A 450 24.36 20.31 7.03
N LEU A 451 23.30 20.84 6.44
CA LEU A 451 22.83 22.22 6.61
C LEU A 451 21.93 22.42 7.83
N SER A 452 21.57 21.34 8.54
CA SER A 452 20.60 21.37 9.63
C SER A 452 21.22 21.11 10.99
N ASN A 453 20.66 21.72 12.02
CA ASN A 453 20.94 21.40 13.42
C ASN A 453 19.61 21.13 14.15
N PRO A 454 19.01 19.95 13.97
CA PRO A 454 17.65 19.67 14.43
C PRO A 454 17.58 19.53 15.95
N GLU A 455 16.46 20.00 16.52
CA GLU A 455 16.12 19.67 17.90
C GLU A 455 15.68 18.20 17.98
N ARG A 456 16.20 17.47 18.98
CA ARG A 456 15.77 16.09 19.22
C ARG A 456 14.53 16.06 20.09
N ARG A 457 13.51 15.34 19.66
CA ARG A 457 12.24 15.21 20.39
C ARG A 457 11.73 13.78 20.37
N LYS A 458 10.79 13.49 21.28
CA LYS A 458 9.96 12.28 21.25
C LYS A 458 8.55 12.64 20.84
N ALA A 459 7.91 11.79 20.04
CA ALA A 459 6.50 11.90 19.71
C ALA A 459 5.79 10.55 19.86
N PHE A 460 4.56 10.56 20.37
CA PHE A 460 3.81 9.33 20.60
C PHE A 460 3.14 8.86 19.31
N ALA A 461 3.44 7.62 18.89
CA ALA A 461 2.88 7.03 17.68
C ALA A 461 1.77 5.99 17.97
N VAL A 462 1.47 5.76 19.24
CA VAL A 462 0.50 4.75 19.71
C VAL A 462 -0.31 5.32 20.88
N THR A 463 -1.42 4.66 21.21
CA THR A 463 -2.29 5.05 22.33
C THR A 463 -1.93 4.33 23.62
N GLY A 464 -2.55 4.71 24.73
CA GLY A 464 -2.49 3.96 25.97
C GLY A 464 -1.49 4.50 26.98
N TRP A 465 -1.02 3.62 27.88
CA TRP A 465 -0.07 3.98 28.92
C TRP A 465 1.32 4.28 28.37
N MET A 466 1.89 5.38 28.82
CA MET A 466 3.23 5.88 28.53
C MET A 466 4.00 6.10 29.83
N ASP A 467 5.32 6.27 29.72
CA ASP A 467 6.20 6.61 30.84
C ASP A 467 6.03 5.68 32.05
N ASP A 468 6.14 4.37 31.84
CA ASP A 468 5.98 3.35 32.90
C ASP A 468 4.61 3.44 33.59
N HIS A 469 3.54 3.53 32.78
CA HIS A 469 2.14 3.57 33.21
C HIS A 469 1.76 4.77 34.09
N THR A 470 2.42 5.91 33.90
CA THR A 470 2.13 7.14 34.66
C THR A 470 1.20 8.11 33.92
N VAL A 471 1.19 8.07 32.58
CA VAL A 471 0.34 8.94 31.75
C VAL A 471 -0.41 8.10 30.71
N TYR A 472 -1.71 8.29 30.60
CA TYR A 472 -2.54 7.63 29.60
C TYR A 472 -2.86 8.58 28.44
N VAL A 473 -2.44 8.23 27.23
CA VAL A 473 -2.58 9.07 26.04
C VAL A 473 -3.68 8.54 25.12
N LEU A 474 -4.63 9.42 24.81
CA LEU A 474 -5.69 9.19 23.83
C LEU A 474 -5.41 10.01 22.56
N PRO A 475 -5.76 9.50 21.37
CA PRO A 475 -5.37 10.11 20.10
C PRO A 475 -6.03 11.47 19.83
N GLY A 476 -7.33 11.61 20.10
CA GLY A 476 -8.08 12.86 19.92
C GLY A 476 -8.27 13.65 21.22
N ALA A 477 -7.47 13.41 22.26
CA ALA A 477 -7.51 14.18 23.50
C ALA A 477 -6.50 15.34 23.46
N ASP A 478 -6.82 16.44 24.15
CA ASP A 478 -5.97 17.63 24.20
C ASP A 478 -4.68 17.43 25.02
N GLY A 479 -4.64 16.39 25.86
CA GLY A 479 -3.52 16.02 26.72
C GLY A 479 -3.66 14.59 27.27
N GLY A 480 -2.58 14.06 27.81
CA GLY A 480 -2.54 12.76 28.49
C GLY A 480 -3.09 12.86 29.90
N ILE A 481 -3.71 11.80 30.43
CA ILE A 481 -4.25 11.79 31.80
C ILE A 481 -3.22 11.14 32.73
N SER A 482 -2.71 11.93 33.68
CA SER A 482 -1.77 11.52 34.72
C SER A 482 -2.40 11.58 36.10
N ALA A 483 -1.70 11.13 37.14
CA ALA A 483 -2.15 11.23 38.52
C ALA A 483 -2.43 12.68 38.97
N GLN A 484 -1.80 13.66 38.30
CA GLN A 484 -1.93 15.09 38.58
C GLN A 484 -3.06 15.76 37.79
N GLY A 485 -3.68 15.08 36.82
CA GLY A 485 -4.72 15.63 35.95
C GLY A 485 -4.36 15.50 34.47
N VAL A 486 -4.71 16.51 33.67
CA VAL A 486 -4.40 16.52 32.23
C VAL A 486 -3.02 17.14 32.00
N ASP A 487 -2.14 16.42 31.31
CA ASP A 487 -0.84 16.87 30.85
C ASP A 487 -0.88 17.15 29.35
N GLU A 488 -1.00 18.43 29.00
CA GLU A 488 -1.09 18.91 27.61
C GLU A 488 0.19 18.64 26.79
N LEU A 489 1.34 18.42 27.44
CA LEU A 489 2.60 18.12 26.75
C LEU A 489 2.66 16.66 26.32
N ARG A 490 1.89 15.78 26.97
CA ARG A 490 1.88 14.33 26.71
C ARG A 490 0.69 13.95 25.85
N ARG A 491 0.73 14.35 24.58
CA ARG A 491 -0.34 14.08 23.59
C ARG A 491 0.20 13.53 22.28
N ILE A 492 -0.66 12.82 21.56
CA ILE A 492 -0.38 12.48 20.16
C ILE A 492 -0.41 13.77 19.35
N ASP A 493 0.70 14.09 18.69
CA ASP A 493 0.89 15.30 17.91
C ASP A 493 0.93 14.94 16.42
N PRO A 494 -0.18 15.16 15.68
CA PRO A 494 -0.26 14.78 14.27
C PRO A 494 0.81 15.42 13.39
N ASP A 495 1.27 16.63 13.74
CA ASP A 495 2.27 17.37 12.96
C ASP A 495 3.68 16.77 13.09
N ARG A 496 3.89 15.92 14.10
CA ARG A 496 5.14 15.18 14.34
C ARG A 496 5.09 13.74 13.85
N LEU A 497 3.97 13.31 13.29
CA LEU A 497 3.79 11.95 12.82
C LEU A 497 3.83 11.87 11.29
N PRO A 498 4.33 10.77 10.71
CA PRO A 498 4.29 10.56 9.27
C PRO A 498 2.85 10.65 8.75
N THR A 499 2.62 11.35 7.63
CA THR A 499 1.29 11.39 7.00
C THR A 499 0.79 9.96 6.73
N GLY A 500 -0.45 9.68 7.09
CA GLY A 500 -1.03 8.33 6.99
C GLY A 500 -0.64 7.39 8.14
N ALA A 501 0.03 7.87 9.20
CA ALA A 501 0.17 7.12 10.43
C ALA A 501 -1.22 6.69 10.93
N ILE A 502 -1.34 5.42 11.33
CA ILE A 502 -2.63 4.84 11.68
C ILE A 502 -3.24 5.58 12.86
N VAL A 503 -2.43 6.01 13.83
CA VAL A 503 -2.89 6.65 15.08
C VAL A 503 -3.63 7.96 14.85
N ILE A 504 -3.31 8.69 13.77
CA ILE A 504 -3.96 9.96 13.39
C ILE A 504 -5.11 9.76 12.40
N ARG A 505 -5.46 8.52 12.07
CA ARG A 505 -6.65 8.27 11.25
C ARG A 505 -7.90 8.79 11.95
N SER A 506 -8.83 9.30 11.15
CA SER A 506 -10.10 9.86 11.63
C SER A 506 -10.83 8.93 12.59
N GLU A 507 -10.76 7.60 12.39
CA GLU A 507 -11.45 6.61 13.21
C GLU A 507 -10.83 6.46 14.61
N LEU A 508 -9.50 6.55 14.74
CA LEU A 508 -8.84 6.57 16.05
C LEU A 508 -8.96 7.93 16.71
N MET A 509 -8.92 9.03 15.96
CA MET A 509 -9.10 10.39 16.49
C MET A 509 -10.50 10.65 17.10
N LEU A 510 -11.44 9.72 16.96
CA LEU A 510 -12.71 9.73 17.72
C LEU A 510 -12.52 9.39 19.20
N TYR A 511 -11.50 8.57 19.51
CA TYR A 511 -11.08 8.30 20.88
C TYR A 511 -10.42 9.56 21.46
N GLY A 512 -10.64 9.85 22.74
CA GLY A 512 -10.16 11.05 23.41
C GLY A 512 -11.08 12.26 23.32
N GLN A 513 -11.96 12.33 22.33
CA GLN A 513 -12.88 13.47 22.19
C GLN A 513 -13.80 13.62 23.40
N GLY A 514 -13.65 14.72 24.15
CA GLY A 514 -14.41 15.02 25.36
C GLY A 514 -13.96 14.25 26.61
N VAL A 515 -12.91 13.43 26.51
CA VAL A 515 -12.41 12.65 27.66
C VAL A 515 -11.49 13.52 28.49
N ARG A 516 -11.94 13.83 29.71
CA ARG A 516 -11.15 14.48 30.74
C ARG A 516 -11.71 14.13 32.11
N PRO A 517 -10.92 14.24 33.19
CA PRO A 517 -11.47 14.11 34.53
C PRO A 517 -12.52 15.19 34.82
N PRO A 518 -13.55 14.89 35.63
CA PRO A 518 -14.52 15.89 36.08
C PRO A 518 -13.82 16.93 36.96
N ALA A 519 -14.11 18.20 36.70
CA ALA A 519 -13.50 19.34 37.37
C ALA A 519 -14.28 19.77 38.62
N THR A 520 -15.58 19.44 38.68
CA THR A 520 -16.46 19.81 39.79
C THR A 520 -17.20 18.60 40.37
N PRO A 521 -17.69 18.68 41.62
CA PRO A 521 -18.55 17.64 42.20
C PRO A 521 -19.80 17.37 41.37
N GLU A 522 -20.40 18.40 40.76
CA GLU A 522 -21.58 18.27 39.91
C GLU A 522 -21.27 17.48 38.64
N GLU A 523 -20.12 17.75 38.00
CA GLU A 523 -19.64 16.98 36.85
C GLU A 523 -19.39 15.52 37.22
N LEU A 524 -18.82 15.26 38.41
CA LEU A 524 -18.60 13.90 38.89
C LEU A 524 -19.94 13.17 39.08
N THR A 525 -20.93 13.79 39.71
CA THR A 525 -22.27 13.21 39.87
C THR A 525 -22.94 12.94 38.53
N ALA A 526 -22.91 13.90 37.60
CA ALA A 526 -23.47 13.74 36.25
C ALA A 526 -22.79 12.59 35.49
N SER A 527 -21.46 12.45 35.62
CA SER A 527 -20.72 11.36 34.98
C SER A 527 -21.13 9.97 35.50
N TRP A 528 -21.39 9.84 36.81
CA TRP A 528 -21.89 8.61 37.41
C TRP A 528 -23.30 8.27 36.96
N GLU A 529 -24.18 9.27 36.86
CA GLU A 529 -25.53 9.09 36.33
C GLU A 529 -25.52 8.69 34.86
N ALA A 530 -24.61 9.25 34.06
CA ALA A 530 -24.42 8.87 32.67
C ALA A 530 -23.93 7.42 32.53
N PHE A 531 -22.94 7.01 33.34
CA PHE A 531 -22.49 5.63 33.37
C PHE A 531 -23.61 4.66 33.81
N ARG A 532 -24.40 5.03 34.82
CA ARG A 532 -25.55 4.24 35.29
C ARG A 532 -26.62 4.08 34.20
N THR A 533 -26.87 5.15 33.44
CA THR A 533 -27.78 5.10 32.28
C THR A 533 -27.26 4.12 31.24
N LEU A 534 -25.97 4.18 30.87
CA LEU A 534 -25.33 3.27 29.92
C LEU A 534 -25.50 1.78 30.32
N ILE A 535 -25.15 1.41 31.54
CA ILE A 535 -25.23 -0.01 31.99
C ILE A 535 -26.67 -0.53 32.04
N SER A 536 -27.65 0.38 32.13
CA SER A 536 -29.07 0.07 32.20
C SER A 536 -29.77 -0.03 30.83
N VAL A 537 -29.06 0.26 29.74
CA VAL A 537 -29.58 0.17 28.35
C VAL A 537 -30.00 -1.26 27.99
N ALA A 538 -29.33 -2.27 28.54
CA ALA A 538 -29.63 -3.67 28.28
C ALA A 538 -29.61 -4.49 29.59
N PRO A 539 -30.20 -5.69 29.61
CA PRO A 539 -30.08 -6.61 30.74
C PRO A 539 -28.61 -6.88 31.10
N PRO A 540 -28.29 -7.17 32.38
CA PRO A 540 -26.90 -7.37 32.82
C PRO A 540 -26.11 -8.41 32.02
N ARG A 541 -26.78 -9.46 31.51
CA ARG A 541 -26.14 -10.49 30.65
C ARG A 541 -25.58 -9.93 29.33
N VAL A 542 -26.04 -8.76 28.90
CA VAL A 542 -25.62 -8.04 27.69
C VAL A 542 -24.76 -6.83 28.05
N SER A 543 -25.24 -5.96 28.93
CA SER A 543 -24.57 -4.68 29.21
C SER A 543 -23.22 -4.86 29.92
N VAL A 544 -23.16 -5.75 30.92
CA VAL A 544 -21.95 -5.97 31.72
C VAL A 544 -20.75 -6.44 30.87
N PRO A 545 -20.83 -7.52 30.07
CA PRO A 545 -19.67 -7.97 29.30
C PRO A 545 -19.21 -6.93 28.25
N ILE A 546 -20.13 -6.18 27.64
CA ILE A 546 -19.80 -5.15 26.64
C ILE A 546 -19.09 -3.97 27.30
N VAL A 547 -19.66 -3.43 28.38
CA VAL A 547 -19.09 -2.27 29.09
C VAL A 547 -17.76 -2.63 29.76
N LEU A 548 -17.65 -3.82 30.35
CA LEU A 548 -16.39 -4.29 30.93
C LEU A 548 -15.32 -4.53 29.86
N GLN A 549 -15.66 -5.02 28.66
CA GLN A 549 -14.69 -5.13 27.56
C GLN A 549 -14.11 -3.76 27.20
N VAL A 550 -14.92 -2.70 27.21
CA VAL A 550 -14.44 -1.34 26.95
C VAL A 550 -13.53 -0.87 28.09
N LEU A 551 -13.98 -0.98 29.35
CA LEU A 551 -13.21 -0.57 30.52
C LEU A 551 -11.93 -1.41 30.76
N ALA A 552 -11.87 -2.63 30.23
CA ALA A 552 -10.68 -3.46 30.25
C ALA A 552 -9.58 -2.97 29.30
N GLY A 553 -9.91 -2.11 28.32
CA GLY A 553 -8.94 -1.56 27.36
C GLY A 553 -7.71 -0.95 28.04
N PRO A 554 -7.89 0.06 28.92
CA PRO A 554 -6.80 0.66 29.69
C PRO A 554 -6.00 -0.31 30.56
N LEU A 555 -6.50 -1.52 30.82
CA LEU A 555 -5.82 -2.53 31.64
C LEU A 555 -5.07 -3.57 30.79
N ALA A 556 -5.09 -3.45 29.46
CA ALA A 556 -4.55 -4.45 28.55
C ALA A 556 -3.05 -4.69 28.75
N SER A 557 -2.22 -3.64 28.85
CA SER A 557 -0.78 -3.79 29.12
C SER A 557 -0.44 -4.14 30.57
N SER A 558 -1.42 -4.19 31.47
CA SER A 558 -1.25 -4.35 32.92
C SER A 558 -1.65 -5.72 33.46
N GLY A 559 -1.77 -6.72 32.58
CA GLY A 559 -2.04 -8.12 32.92
C GLY A 559 -3.21 -8.75 32.17
N ILE A 560 -4.27 -7.98 31.87
CA ILE A 560 -5.41 -8.48 31.07
C ILE A 560 -4.98 -8.90 29.67
N GLY A 561 -3.95 -8.27 29.12
CA GLY A 561 -3.45 -8.54 27.79
C GLY A 561 -2.69 -9.85 27.64
N ALA A 562 -2.30 -10.55 28.70
CA ALA A 562 -1.66 -11.86 28.58
C ALA A 562 -2.61 -12.90 27.95
N VAL A 563 -3.89 -12.81 28.28
CA VAL A 563 -4.97 -13.56 27.64
C VAL A 563 -6.11 -12.58 27.33
N PRO A 564 -6.02 -11.84 26.21
CA PRO A 564 -6.93 -10.73 25.95
C PRO A 564 -8.35 -11.26 25.74
N PRO A 565 -9.34 -10.76 26.48
CA PRO A 565 -10.72 -11.16 26.27
C PRO A 565 -11.19 -10.70 24.89
N LEU A 566 -12.02 -11.54 24.27
CA LEU A 566 -12.74 -11.22 23.04
C LEU A 566 -14.22 -11.37 23.31
N VAL A 567 -14.95 -10.27 23.32
CA VAL A 567 -16.41 -10.26 23.39
C VAL A 567 -16.98 -10.15 21.97
N HIS A 568 -17.87 -11.07 21.62
CA HIS A 568 -18.59 -11.06 20.35
C HIS A 568 -20.10 -10.93 20.59
N VAL A 569 -20.66 -9.79 20.21
CA VAL A 569 -22.08 -9.48 20.32
C VAL A 569 -22.79 -10.01 19.07
N MET A 570 -23.53 -11.09 19.25
CA MET A 570 -24.19 -11.82 18.17
C MET A 570 -25.68 -11.54 18.16
N GLY A 571 -26.26 -11.29 16.98
CA GLY A 571 -27.71 -11.27 16.81
C GLY A 571 -28.14 -10.73 15.45
N LYS A 572 -29.44 -10.78 15.14
CA LYS A 572 -29.99 -10.37 13.84
C LYS A 572 -29.69 -8.92 13.49
N THR A 573 -29.66 -8.58 12.20
CA THR A 573 -29.57 -7.18 11.77
C THR A 573 -30.78 -6.37 12.24
N GLY A 574 -30.55 -5.09 12.58
CA GLY A 574 -31.58 -4.15 13.01
C GLY A 574 -31.85 -4.09 14.53
N ILE A 575 -31.19 -4.92 15.34
CA ILE A 575 -31.41 -4.93 16.81
C ILE A 575 -30.47 -3.99 17.61
N LEU A 576 -29.81 -3.05 16.94
CA LEU A 576 -28.96 -2.00 17.55
C LEU A 576 -27.69 -2.48 18.28
N LYS A 577 -27.13 -3.64 17.89
CA LYS A 577 -25.83 -4.16 18.38
C LYS A 577 -24.73 -3.10 18.35
N THR A 578 -24.47 -2.58 17.16
CA THR A 578 -23.40 -1.60 16.90
C THR A 578 -23.65 -0.32 17.66
N SER A 579 -24.89 0.19 17.66
CA SER A 579 -25.26 1.43 18.37
C SER A 579 -24.98 1.34 19.87
N PHE A 580 -25.29 0.22 20.52
CA PHE A 580 -24.98 0.03 21.93
C PHE A 580 -23.47 -0.10 22.18
N CYS A 581 -22.74 -0.83 21.33
CA CYS A 581 -21.29 -0.94 21.43
C CYS A 581 -20.59 0.43 21.26
N LEU A 582 -21.08 1.29 20.35
CA LEU A 582 -20.57 2.65 20.17
C LEU A 582 -20.88 3.55 21.37
N ALA A 583 -22.05 3.40 21.98
CA ALA A 583 -22.39 4.10 23.23
C ALA A 583 -21.43 3.70 24.36
N ALA A 584 -21.11 2.40 24.49
CA ALA A 584 -20.14 1.92 25.46
C ALA A 584 -18.71 2.43 25.15
N LEU A 585 -18.26 2.36 23.89
CA LEU A 585 -16.96 2.92 23.47
C LEU A 585 -16.83 4.42 23.75
N SER A 586 -17.95 5.16 23.77
CA SER A 586 -17.97 6.59 24.07
C SER A 586 -17.62 6.93 25.53
N LEU A 587 -17.30 5.94 26.36
CA LEU A 587 -16.54 6.16 27.60
C LEU A 587 -15.17 6.79 27.32
N PHE A 588 -14.53 6.43 26.21
CA PHE A 588 -13.18 6.89 25.84
C PHE A 588 -13.17 7.70 24.54
N GLY A 589 -14.29 8.31 24.16
CA GLY A 589 -14.35 9.13 22.96
C GLY A 589 -15.76 9.53 22.57
N LYS A 590 -15.95 9.90 21.30
CA LYS A 590 -17.25 10.32 20.77
C LYS A 590 -17.58 9.58 19.48
N PHE A 591 -18.51 8.64 19.57
CA PHE A 591 -18.93 7.81 18.45
C PHE A 591 -20.41 8.08 18.11
N LYS A 592 -20.71 8.28 16.82
CA LYS A 592 -22.10 8.50 16.35
C LYS A 592 -22.64 7.28 15.62
N ASN A 593 -22.16 7.04 14.40
CA ASN A 593 -22.81 6.07 13.49
C ASN A 593 -21.85 5.07 12.83
N ASN A 594 -20.53 5.33 12.85
CA ASN A 594 -19.56 4.50 12.15
C ASN A 594 -18.67 3.80 13.16
N ALA A 595 -18.64 2.47 13.10
CA ALA A 595 -17.66 1.69 13.82
C ALA A 595 -16.23 2.05 13.36
N PRO A 596 -15.24 1.98 14.27
CA PRO A 596 -13.85 2.28 13.91
C PRO A 596 -13.31 1.41 12.77
N THR A 597 -13.74 0.15 12.68
CA THR A 597 -13.33 -0.74 11.59
C THR A 597 -14.36 -1.86 11.34
N PRO A 598 -14.61 -2.27 10.09
CA PRO A 598 -15.43 -3.43 9.77
C PRO A 598 -14.60 -4.72 9.65
N TRP A 599 -15.24 -5.89 9.80
CA TRP A 599 -14.66 -7.22 9.55
C TRP A 599 -14.29 -7.48 8.08
N THR A 600 -14.78 -6.66 7.14
CA THR A 600 -14.39 -6.70 5.72
C THR A 600 -12.96 -6.21 5.48
N SER A 601 -12.32 -5.61 6.49
CA SER A 601 -10.94 -5.14 6.41
C SER A 601 -9.95 -6.30 6.36
N THR A 602 -8.79 -6.09 5.72
CA THR A 602 -7.75 -7.12 5.67
C THR A 602 -7.19 -7.42 7.06
N THR A 603 -6.82 -8.68 7.32
CA THR A 603 -6.22 -9.09 8.60
C THR A 603 -4.93 -8.34 8.92
N THR A 604 -4.16 -7.96 7.90
CA THR A 604 -2.96 -7.12 8.03
C THR A 604 -3.32 -5.73 8.54
N PHE A 605 -4.38 -5.11 7.99
CA PHE A 605 -4.87 -3.83 8.48
C PHE A 605 -5.38 -3.93 9.92
N LEU A 606 -6.23 -4.91 10.24
CA LEU A 606 -6.76 -5.11 11.59
C LEU A 606 -5.64 -5.30 12.62
N THR A 607 -4.60 -6.09 12.27
CA THR A 607 -3.43 -6.30 13.13
C THR A 607 -2.69 -4.98 13.38
N SER A 608 -2.45 -4.19 12.32
CA SER A 608 -1.76 -2.90 12.44
C SER A 608 -2.58 -1.87 13.23
N PHE A 609 -3.90 -1.87 13.06
CA PHE A 609 -4.85 -1.03 13.79
C PHE A 609 -4.85 -1.38 15.28
N LEU A 610 -5.01 -2.66 15.63
CA LEU A 610 -4.96 -3.14 17.02
C LEU A 610 -3.56 -2.98 17.64
N HIS A 611 -2.50 -3.05 16.85
CA HIS A 611 -1.15 -2.76 17.34
C HIS A 611 -1.00 -1.29 17.74
N THR A 612 -1.57 -0.38 16.95
CA THR A 612 -1.53 1.07 17.18
C THR A 612 -2.46 1.49 18.32
N ALA A 613 -3.64 0.88 18.42
CA ALA A 613 -4.64 1.10 19.46
C ALA A 613 -4.26 0.39 20.79
N LYS A 614 -3.00 0.52 21.22
CA LYS A 614 -2.50 -0.05 22.48
C LYS A 614 -3.34 0.48 23.65
N ASP A 615 -3.69 -0.43 24.57
CA ASP A 615 -4.55 -0.18 25.74
C ASP A 615 -5.93 0.41 25.41
N LEU A 616 -6.43 0.24 24.18
CA LEU A 616 -7.79 0.61 23.81
C LEU A 616 -8.59 -0.62 23.39
N THR A 617 -9.90 -0.55 23.61
CA THR A 617 -10.84 -1.48 23.01
C THR A 617 -11.32 -0.94 21.67
N VAL A 618 -11.14 -1.72 20.62
CA VAL A 618 -11.55 -1.42 19.24
C VAL A 618 -12.77 -2.24 18.89
N LEU A 619 -13.83 -1.59 18.41
CA LEU A 619 -14.99 -2.26 17.83
C LEU A 619 -14.71 -2.65 16.38
N VAL A 620 -14.80 -3.95 16.09
CA VAL A 620 -14.74 -4.55 14.76
C VAL A 620 -16.14 -5.03 14.38
N ASP A 621 -16.76 -4.33 13.43
CA ASP A 621 -18.19 -4.42 13.16
C ASP A 621 -18.58 -5.28 11.95
N ASP A 622 -19.83 -5.76 11.96
CA ASP A 622 -20.51 -6.49 10.89
C ASP A 622 -19.82 -7.80 10.47
N TYR A 623 -19.52 -8.68 11.43
CA TYR A 623 -19.05 -10.02 11.10
C TYR A 623 -20.14 -10.84 10.39
N LYS A 624 -19.80 -11.34 9.20
CA LYS A 624 -20.59 -12.30 8.41
C LYS A 624 -19.67 -13.37 7.86
N ARG A 625 -20.05 -14.64 8.02
CA ARG A 625 -19.22 -15.78 7.60
C ARG A 625 -18.89 -15.74 6.10
N SER A 626 -19.81 -15.27 5.26
CA SER A 626 -19.64 -15.22 3.80
C SER A 626 -18.59 -14.20 3.34
N VAL A 627 -18.20 -13.26 4.20
CA VAL A 627 -17.35 -12.13 3.83
C VAL A 627 -15.90 -12.32 4.28
N VAL A 628 -15.67 -13.22 5.25
CA VAL A 628 -14.34 -13.44 5.84
C VAL A 628 -13.80 -14.81 5.46
N LYS A 629 -12.58 -14.87 4.91
CA LYS A 629 -11.89 -16.12 4.60
C LYS A 629 -11.61 -16.91 5.89
N PRO A 630 -12.10 -18.16 6.06
CA PRO A 630 -12.00 -18.89 7.32
C PRO A 630 -10.56 -19.09 7.83
N THR A 631 -9.62 -19.41 6.95
CA THR A 631 -8.22 -19.69 7.32
C THR A 631 -7.47 -18.44 7.82
N GLU A 632 -7.69 -17.29 7.17
CA GLU A 632 -7.10 -16.02 7.58
C GLU A 632 -7.71 -15.53 8.89
N PHE A 633 -9.03 -15.70 9.04
CA PHE A 633 -9.76 -15.36 10.24
C PHE A 633 -9.29 -16.18 11.46
N THR A 634 -9.24 -17.51 11.35
CA THR A 634 -8.79 -18.39 12.43
C THR A 634 -7.37 -18.04 12.86
N ALA A 635 -6.46 -17.84 11.89
CA ALA A 635 -5.09 -17.44 12.19
C ALA A 635 -5.02 -16.07 12.87
N PHE A 636 -5.84 -15.10 12.45
CA PHE A 636 -5.90 -13.79 13.07
C PHE A 636 -6.38 -13.84 14.52
N ILE A 637 -7.46 -14.56 14.81
CA ILE A 637 -7.96 -14.71 16.20
C ILE A 637 -6.96 -15.45 17.08
N GLN A 638 -6.28 -16.47 16.55
CA GLN A 638 -5.21 -17.16 17.27
C GLN A 638 -4.05 -16.22 17.61
N ASN A 639 -3.57 -15.45 16.62
CA ASN A 639 -2.51 -14.46 16.83
C ASN A 639 -2.92 -13.39 17.85
N TYR A 640 -4.16 -12.90 17.77
CA TYR A 640 -4.72 -11.96 18.74
C TYR A 640 -4.72 -12.55 20.15
N ALA A 641 -5.27 -13.75 20.32
CA ALA A 641 -5.44 -14.41 21.61
C ALA A 641 -4.11 -14.83 22.24
N ASP A 642 -3.14 -15.24 21.43
CA ASP A 642 -1.82 -15.66 21.90
C ASP A 642 -0.82 -14.48 22.00
N ARG A 643 -1.25 -13.24 21.67
CA ARG A 643 -0.39 -12.04 21.55
C ARG A 643 0.89 -12.31 20.73
N THR A 644 0.73 -13.03 19.62
CA THR A 644 1.82 -13.32 18.69
C THR A 644 1.62 -12.58 17.37
N GLY A 645 2.70 -12.37 16.63
CA GLY A 645 2.64 -11.86 15.27
C GLY A 645 3.46 -12.71 14.31
N ARG A 646 3.19 -12.60 13.01
CA ARG A 646 3.97 -13.31 11.98
C ARG A 646 5.26 -12.55 11.67
N GLY A 647 6.40 -13.13 12.05
CA GLY A 647 7.71 -12.66 11.61
C GLY A 647 7.83 -12.70 10.09
N ARG A 648 8.35 -11.63 9.50
CA ARG A 648 8.64 -11.54 8.06
C ARG A 648 10.03 -10.97 7.86
N GLY A 649 10.82 -11.51 6.94
CA GLY A 649 12.08 -10.90 6.54
C GLY A 649 11.84 -9.69 5.63
N ASN A 650 12.73 -8.71 5.70
CA ASN A 650 12.91 -7.71 4.66
C ASN A 650 13.69 -8.32 3.48
N PRO A 651 13.57 -7.76 2.27
CA PRO A 651 14.36 -8.20 1.10
C PRO A 651 15.88 -8.09 1.29
N ASP A 652 16.35 -7.32 2.27
CA ASP A 652 17.75 -7.14 2.64
C ASP A 652 18.26 -8.17 3.68
N GLY A 653 17.41 -9.13 4.08
CA GLY A 653 17.74 -10.17 5.04
C GLY A 653 17.57 -9.77 6.51
N THR A 654 17.18 -8.52 6.81
CA THR A 654 16.84 -8.09 8.18
C THR A 654 15.45 -8.56 8.57
N ALA A 655 15.18 -8.79 9.87
CA ALA A 655 13.84 -9.12 10.32
C ALA A 655 12.95 -7.87 10.33
N ARG A 656 11.73 -7.95 9.79
CA ARG A 656 10.72 -6.91 10.02
C ARG A 656 10.24 -6.99 11.46
N VAL A 657 10.04 -5.82 12.05
CA VAL A 657 9.35 -5.68 13.34
C VAL A 657 7.99 -6.36 13.23
N THR A 658 7.76 -7.32 14.11
CA THR A 658 6.55 -8.13 14.11
C THR A 658 5.46 -7.36 14.85
N GLN A 659 4.40 -6.97 14.13
CA GLN A 659 3.27 -6.28 14.74
C GLN A 659 2.41 -7.28 15.52
N ILE A 660 2.34 -7.08 16.84
CA ILE A 660 1.46 -7.80 17.74
C ILE A 660 0.23 -6.92 18.02
N ALA A 661 -0.98 -7.48 17.97
CA ALA A 661 -2.18 -6.75 18.39
C ALA A 661 -2.06 -6.41 19.89
N ARG A 662 -2.15 -5.13 20.27
CA ARG A 662 -1.99 -4.66 21.67
C ARG A 662 -3.29 -4.14 22.28
N GLY A 663 -4.15 -3.53 21.47
CA GLY A 663 -5.53 -3.23 21.81
C GLY A 663 -6.36 -4.49 22.05
N LEU A 664 -7.48 -4.31 22.73
CA LEU A 664 -8.53 -5.31 22.88
C LEU A 664 -9.54 -5.17 21.75
N MET A 665 -10.21 -6.28 21.43
CA MET A 665 -11.20 -6.33 20.37
C MET A 665 -12.59 -6.60 20.94
N LEU A 666 -13.53 -5.73 20.57
CA LEU A 666 -14.96 -5.95 20.72
C LEU A 666 -15.52 -6.24 19.33
N SER A 667 -16.28 -7.32 19.17
CA SER A 667 -16.80 -7.76 17.87
C SER A 667 -18.32 -7.75 17.89
N THR A 668 -18.92 -7.43 16.75
CA THR A 668 -20.36 -7.56 16.49
C THR A 668 -20.59 -8.38 15.22
N GLY A 669 -21.67 -9.16 15.17
CA GLY A 669 -21.99 -9.97 13.99
C GLY A 669 -23.39 -10.55 13.99
N GLU A 670 -23.80 -11.09 12.83
CA GLU A 670 -25.03 -11.88 12.71
C GLU A 670 -24.79 -13.36 13.03
N ASP A 671 -23.61 -13.87 12.65
CA ASP A 671 -23.25 -15.28 12.75
C ASP A 671 -22.33 -15.56 13.96
N LYS A 672 -22.42 -16.77 14.51
CA LYS A 672 -21.40 -17.31 15.42
C LYS A 672 -20.15 -17.76 14.65
N TRP A 673 -19.05 -18.00 15.39
CA TRP A 673 -17.84 -18.59 14.83
C TRP A 673 -18.04 -20.08 14.48
N GLU A 674 -18.55 -20.40 13.28
CA GLU A 674 -18.81 -21.81 12.92
C GLU A 674 -17.55 -22.57 12.46
N GLY A 675 -17.37 -23.80 12.96
CA GLY A 675 -16.40 -24.78 12.44
C GLY A 675 -14.99 -24.74 13.04
N GLU A 676 -14.76 -23.91 14.04
CA GLU A 676 -13.43 -23.66 14.63
C GLU A 676 -13.50 -23.68 16.16
N ALA A 677 -13.52 -24.89 16.75
CA ALA A 677 -13.59 -25.08 18.21
C ALA A 677 -12.51 -24.29 18.97
N SER A 678 -11.37 -24.04 18.32
CA SER A 678 -10.28 -23.20 18.83
C SER A 678 -10.68 -21.73 18.97
N VAL A 679 -11.44 -21.16 18.02
CA VAL A 679 -11.90 -19.76 18.07
C VAL A 679 -13.05 -19.58 19.05
N GLU A 680 -14.02 -20.51 19.06
CA GLU A 680 -15.12 -20.50 20.02
C GLU A 680 -14.60 -20.57 21.47
N ALA A 681 -13.57 -21.39 21.73
CA ALA A 681 -12.92 -21.50 23.03
C ALA A 681 -12.20 -20.23 23.52
N ARG A 682 -12.05 -19.22 22.66
CA ARG A 682 -11.35 -17.94 22.96
C ARG A 682 -12.29 -16.74 22.95
N THR A 683 -13.59 -16.94 22.73
CA THR A 683 -14.55 -15.85 22.56
C THR A 683 -15.72 -15.96 23.52
N ILE A 684 -16.05 -14.85 24.18
CA ILE A 684 -17.26 -14.69 24.98
C ILE A 684 -18.37 -14.22 24.04
N ILE A 685 -19.28 -15.14 23.70
CA ILE A 685 -20.43 -14.85 22.84
C ILE A 685 -21.54 -14.24 23.69
N VAL A 686 -21.96 -13.03 23.35
CA VAL A 686 -23.07 -12.31 23.98
C VAL A 686 -24.25 -12.31 23.01
N PRO A 687 -25.23 -13.21 23.19
CA PRO A 687 -26.40 -13.24 22.32
C PRO A 687 -27.33 -12.06 22.64
N LEU A 688 -27.62 -11.25 21.62
CA LEU A 688 -28.57 -10.15 21.70
C LEU A 688 -29.87 -10.51 20.99
N GLN A 689 -30.99 -10.35 21.69
CA GLN A 689 -32.33 -10.62 21.16
C GLN A 689 -33.07 -9.31 20.86
N GLY A 690 -34.09 -9.39 19.99
CA GLY A 690 -34.96 -8.25 19.75
C GLY A 690 -35.67 -7.83 21.04
N GLY A 691 -35.58 -6.55 21.40
CA GLY A 691 -36.15 -6.00 22.64
C GLY A 691 -35.20 -6.00 23.84
N ASP A 692 -33.98 -6.55 23.73
CA ASP A 692 -32.99 -6.47 24.81
C ASP A 692 -32.40 -5.07 24.98
N ILE A 693 -32.42 -4.25 23.93
CA ILE A 693 -31.96 -2.86 23.97
C ILE A 693 -33.15 -1.95 24.26
N ASP A 694 -33.10 -1.25 25.39
CA ASP A 694 -34.01 -0.16 25.73
C ASP A 694 -33.67 1.07 24.89
N LEU A 695 -34.56 1.40 23.93
CA LEU A 695 -34.38 2.51 23.00
C LEU A 695 -34.34 3.87 23.67
N GLU A 696 -35.13 4.07 24.72
CA GLU A 696 -35.20 5.34 25.44
C GLU A 696 -33.89 5.58 26.19
N ARG A 697 -33.41 4.56 26.91
CA ARG A 697 -32.12 4.63 27.62
C ARG A 697 -30.94 4.73 26.68
N LEU A 698 -30.96 4.04 25.54
CA LEU A 698 -29.91 4.17 24.53
C LEU A 698 -29.87 5.60 23.98
N SER A 699 -31.02 6.17 23.63
CA SER A 699 -31.13 7.54 23.14
C SER A 699 -30.69 8.56 24.19
N ALA A 700 -31.08 8.36 25.46
CA ALA A 700 -30.63 9.17 26.58
C ALA A 700 -29.10 9.10 26.74
N THR A 701 -28.52 7.89 26.67
CA THR A 701 -27.06 7.70 26.71
C THR A 701 -26.37 8.45 25.56
N GLN A 702 -26.89 8.36 24.33
CA GLN A 702 -26.35 9.07 23.18
C GLN A 702 -26.42 10.60 23.35
N ALA A 703 -27.48 11.12 23.99
CA ALA A 703 -27.58 12.54 24.32
C ALA A 703 -26.56 12.97 25.39
N LEU A 704 -26.27 12.11 26.37
CA LEU A 704 -25.23 12.34 27.38
C LEU A 704 -23.83 12.32 26.76
N VAL A 705 -23.59 11.44 25.78
CA VAL A 705 -22.36 11.43 24.95
C VAL A 705 -22.20 12.73 24.16
N GLN A 706 -23.28 13.30 23.63
CA GLN A 706 -23.19 14.60 22.94
C GLN A 706 -22.81 15.73 23.89
N ARG A 707 -23.31 15.68 25.12
CA ARG A 707 -23.00 16.62 26.23
C ARG A 707 -21.66 16.35 26.92
N GLN A 708 -20.95 15.30 26.50
CA GLN A 708 -19.65 14.87 27.05
C GLN A 708 -19.69 14.30 28.48
N GLU A 709 -20.89 14.08 29.04
CA GLU A 709 -21.04 13.65 30.44
C GLU A 709 -20.57 12.21 30.66
N LEU A 710 -20.76 11.32 29.67
CA LEU A 710 -20.28 9.93 29.76
C LEU A 710 -18.75 9.84 29.71
N GLN A 711 -18.11 10.71 28.92
CA GLN A 711 -16.66 10.77 28.75
C GLN A 711 -15.96 11.23 30.03
N LEU A 712 -16.63 12.06 30.85
CA LEU A 712 -16.12 12.45 32.17
C LEU A 712 -15.93 11.24 33.08
N PHE A 713 -16.79 10.22 32.98
CA PHE A 713 -16.62 8.98 33.74
C PHE A 713 -15.36 8.23 33.27
N GLY A 714 -15.16 8.10 31.96
CA GLY A 714 -13.94 7.50 31.41
C GLY A 714 -12.67 8.26 31.82
N GLY A 715 -12.71 9.59 31.84
CA GLY A 715 -11.61 10.43 32.31
C GLY A 715 -11.35 10.27 33.83
N ALA A 716 -12.40 10.19 34.64
CA ALA A 716 -12.29 9.89 36.08
C ALA A 716 -11.67 8.51 36.32
N TYR A 717 -12.08 7.51 35.55
CA TYR A 717 -11.54 6.16 35.61
C TYR A 717 -10.05 6.13 35.27
N LEU A 718 -9.63 6.78 34.19
CA LEU A 718 -8.21 6.87 33.80
C LEU A 718 -7.37 7.62 34.85
N LEU A 719 -7.88 8.72 35.41
CA LEU A 719 -7.22 9.44 36.50
C LEU A 719 -7.06 8.56 37.74
N TRP A 720 -8.09 7.77 38.09
CA TRP A 720 -8.03 6.83 39.19
C TRP A 720 -6.97 5.77 38.95
N LEU A 721 -6.92 5.19 37.74
CA LEU A 721 -5.89 4.21 37.37
C LEU A 721 -4.48 4.80 37.46
N ALA A 722 -4.27 6.02 36.96
CA ALA A 722 -2.97 6.70 37.00
C ALA A 722 -2.49 6.93 38.45
N LYS A 723 -3.41 7.28 39.37
CA LYS A 723 -3.11 7.41 40.81
C LYS A 723 -2.78 6.07 41.47
N HIS A 724 -3.25 4.97 40.91
CA HIS A 724 -3.04 3.62 41.41
C HIS A 724 -2.13 2.80 40.49
N GLY A 725 -1.14 3.42 39.85
CA GLY A 725 -0.23 2.77 38.89
C GLY A 725 0.47 1.49 39.38
N LYS A 726 0.58 1.26 40.70
CA LYS A 726 1.04 -0.04 41.25
C LYS A 726 0.13 -1.22 40.89
N LEU A 727 -1.17 -0.98 40.70
CA LEU A 727 -2.10 -1.99 40.16
C LEU A 727 -1.75 -2.37 38.72
N LEU A 728 -0.99 -1.51 38.01
CA LEU A 728 -0.65 -1.65 36.61
C LEU A 728 0.73 -2.28 36.36
N GLY A 729 1.64 -2.27 37.35
CA GLY A 729 3.05 -2.70 37.19
C GLY A 729 3.52 -3.93 37.97
N ASP A 730 2.88 -4.33 39.09
CA ASP A 730 3.43 -5.36 40.00
C ASP A 730 2.80 -6.77 39.86
N ASN A 731 2.32 -7.17 38.66
CA ASN A 731 1.56 -8.42 38.42
C ASN A 731 0.27 -8.58 39.27
N ALA A 732 -0.14 -7.55 40.03
CA ALA A 732 -1.27 -7.60 40.93
C ALA A 732 -2.61 -7.92 40.22
N LEU A 733 -2.72 -7.50 38.96
CA LEU A 733 -3.87 -7.81 38.13
C LEU A 733 -3.81 -9.25 37.58
N ASP A 734 -2.63 -9.77 37.27
CA ASP A 734 -2.44 -11.19 36.88
C ASP A 734 -2.88 -12.12 38.01
N ASP A 735 -2.49 -11.81 39.25
CA ASP A 735 -2.95 -12.56 40.43
C ASP A 735 -4.48 -12.48 40.58
N THR A 736 -5.08 -11.33 40.28
CA THR A 736 -6.54 -11.17 40.31
C THR A 736 -7.24 -11.97 39.23
N CYS A 737 -6.71 -11.97 38.01
CA CYS A 737 -7.16 -12.83 36.91
C CYS A 737 -7.05 -14.32 37.31
N GLU A 738 -5.92 -14.74 37.86
CA GLU A 738 -5.71 -16.13 38.27
C GLU A 738 -6.67 -16.55 39.40
N ARG A 739 -6.90 -15.68 40.39
CA ARG A 739 -7.91 -15.91 41.45
C ARG A 739 -9.30 -16.12 40.86
N TRP A 740 -9.72 -15.28 39.90
CA TRP A 740 -11.02 -15.45 39.24
C TRP A 740 -11.08 -16.73 38.41
N ARG A 741 -10.00 -17.05 37.68
CA ARG A 741 -9.90 -18.28 36.88
C ARG A 741 -10.07 -19.52 37.77
N LEU A 742 -9.38 -19.58 38.91
CA LEU A 742 -9.49 -20.69 39.85
C LEU A 742 -10.90 -20.81 40.45
N LYS A 743 -11.55 -19.69 40.79
CA LYS A 743 -12.96 -19.67 41.24
C LYS A 743 -13.90 -20.24 40.17
N LEU A 744 -13.73 -19.82 38.91
CA LEU A 744 -14.53 -20.30 37.78
C LEU A 744 -14.33 -21.81 37.56
N VAL A 745 -13.08 -22.28 37.52
CA VAL A 745 -12.76 -23.72 37.37
C VAL A 745 -13.41 -24.56 38.47
N LYS A 746 -13.40 -24.08 39.72
CA LYS A 746 -14.05 -24.74 40.85
C LYS A 746 -15.57 -24.75 40.71
N ALA A 747 -16.16 -23.64 40.27
CA ALA A 747 -17.61 -23.52 40.08
C ALA A 747 -18.13 -24.38 38.91
N THR A 748 -17.32 -24.58 37.88
CA THR A 748 -17.66 -25.38 36.69
C THR A 748 -17.22 -26.85 36.78
N GLY A 749 -16.82 -27.34 37.96
CA GLY A 749 -16.49 -28.76 38.18
C GLY A 749 -15.31 -29.29 37.36
N GLN A 750 -14.20 -28.55 37.28
CA GLN A 750 -13.00 -28.91 36.48
C GLN A 750 -13.18 -28.89 34.94
N GLY A 751 -14.23 -28.26 34.41
CA GLY A 751 -14.33 -27.97 32.98
C GLY A 751 -14.97 -29.08 32.14
N ASP A 752 -15.86 -29.88 32.73
CA ASP A 752 -16.68 -30.85 31.99
C ASP A 752 -17.45 -30.15 30.86
N GLY A 753 -16.90 -30.27 29.64
CA GLY A 753 -17.45 -29.69 28.41
C GLY A 753 -17.12 -28.21 28.13
N ILE A 754 -16.38 -27.50 29.00
CA ILE A 754 -16.03 -26.08 28.82
C ILE A 754 -14.51 -25.91 28.68
N HIS A 755 -14.06 -25.34 27.57
CA HIS A 755 -12.64 -25.17 27.30
C HIS A 755 -11.98 -24.17 28.27
N LEU A 756 -10.90 -24.55 28.96
CA LEU A 756 -10.23 -23.73 29.99
C LEU A 756 -9.81 -22.31 29.56
N ARG A 757 -9.61 -22.06 28.26
CA ARG A 757 -9.21 -20.74 27.72
C ARG A 757 -10.36 -19.72 27.78
N ILE A 758 -11.62 -20.19 27.70
CA ILE A 758 -12.77 -19.29 27.84
C ILE A 758 -12.88 -18.80 29.29
N LEU A 759 -12.55 -19.67 30.26
CA LEU A 759 -12.55 -19.31 31.68
C LEU A 759 -11.50 -18.24 31.98
N SER A 760 -10.33 -18.29 31.32
CA SER A 760 -9.33 -17.21 31.41
C SER A 760 -9.87 -15.89 30.86
N SER A 761 -10.59 -15.91 29.73
CA SER A 761 -11.20 -14.68 29.18
C SER A 761 -12.25 -14.08 30.11
N TYR A 762 -13.11 -14.92 30.71
CA TYR A 762 -14.06 -14.48 31.73
C TYR A 762 -13.35 -13.93 32.98
N ALA A 763 -12.28 -14.58 33.41
CA ALA A 763 -11.50 -14.14 34.55
C ALA A 763 -10.88 -12.75 34.34
N SER A 764 -10.35 -12.48 33.14
CA SER A 764 -9.84 -11.16 32.76
C SER A 764 -10.92 -10.08 32.82
N LEU A 765 -12.13 -10.35 32.31
CA LEU A 765 -13.24 -9.39 32.39
C LEU A 765 -13.75 -9.19 33.82
N LEU A 766 -13.81 -10.24 34.63
CA LEU A 766 -14.22 -10.13 36.04
C LEU A 766 -13.17 -9.38 36.86
N ALA A 767 -11.88 -9.55 36.57
CA ALA A 767 -10.81 -8.76 37.15
C ALA A 767 -10.95 -7.27 36.80
N ALA A 768 -11.25 -6.94 35.53
CA ALA A 768 -11.57 -5.56 35.14
C ALA A 768 -12.79 -5.03 35.91
N GLY A 769 -13.84 -5.84 36.08
CA GLY A 769 -15.01 -5.48 36.88
C GLY A 769 -14.68 -5.21 38.35
N GLU A 770 -13.79 -6.00 38.95
CA GLU A 770 -13.31 -5.77 40.32
C GLU A 770 -12.54 -4.45 40.42
N VAL A 771 -11.77 -4.07 39.39
CA VAL A 771 -11.10 -2.76 39.34
C VAL A 771 -12.10 -1.61 39.22
N VAL A 772 -13.16 -1.76 38.42
CA VAL A 772 -14.19 -0.72 38.23
C VAL A 772 -15.05 -0.50 39.48
N VAL A 773 -15.24 -1.53 40.31
CA VAL A 773 -15.99 -1.45 41.58
C VAL A 773 -15.18 -0.78 42.70
N ARG A 774 -13.84 -0.88 42.64
CA ARG A 774 -12.94 -0.17 43.56
C ARG A 774 -12.88 1.31 43.21
#